data_AF-A0A9D5JRJ8-F1
#
_entry.id   AF-A0A9D5JRJ8-F1
#
_cell.length_a   1.000
_cell.length_b   1.000
_cell.length_c   1.000
_cell.angle_alpha   90.00
_cell.angle_beta   90.00
_cell.angle_gamma   90.00
#
_symmetry.space_group_name_H-M   'P 1'
#
loop_
_entity.id
_entity.type
_entity.pdbx_description
1 polymer ?
#
loop_
_entity_poly.entity_id
_entity_poly.type
_entity_poly.pdbx_seq_one_letter_code
_entity_poly.pdbx_strand_id
1 'polypeptide(L)'
;MGNHGFGIFVETDRNDLGPDNEVRYNGDGGLGHAGVGLIGGGDVYPEHNTLWESVVSSNDAAGVMLFGAGTLDNVVRHCYIGTDASSLESGNTGGGVLLDQGANANVVHHCVVGCNAEYGVRLSAGASGNEILANHIGTDALEELDLGNATGVLLETGANLIGGTSADMGNTIVHSGGWGIRATSDEVEGGAYIVHNRIGTNAAEEPLANLAGGIWLGDGFIDNDIGDWPGVARAGNLIMHNGGPGVKIGEAGAAHVPVQNRVLTNRICRNAGEPIVLVHEGNDLLPPPIVASAGNAYQLPDGEMVGIVSGQIGFDRPPPAVPVRIQVFYDTPDTCGAFYGQVHVPSDENGWTFVGDPLPANAELYATETTKGPNPTPQPEMQTSGISDETAWGWWQLWNELCGGQDCDWLGNASIGRSASWIDYDRDGWPDLYLANAGGENALLRNLGDGTLELTDIGPFTAGLANTVAAAWADADNDGDPDAYLVHAHSPNQLFLQSGPGVFTEATPPALADAGDGRAAAWADYDLDGDLDLFLTNYASGDRLVRNDGAGSFTDRTDLISQPGWDGEASVGAAWADYDEDGDPDLYVTDATGANRLYRNDGGLAFTDITDGPLGDAGAGRGVVWGDFDNDGLLDLYVVNHDGANRLLRNLGPPDYGFVDATSGPEGDPGPGRSVSSADFDLDGDLDLYIVNDPDTNVLLANDGTGQFSLIDDVEPMPAGIHFASAPADFDRDGDVDLFLVHGLAGGDNLFLMNTQANGHHWLGVDLAGTQSNRYGIGSRIEVTPAGGRATQTRIVTAGTGAIGQGTVTARFGLGLAEEIAMVRVHWPSGAVSERLEVAVDQVLLIEEPDPGAADPDAAPATAASGLLGCHPNPVQGRTRVRFALSTPGRVSLDVY
;
A
#
# COMPACT_ATOMS: atom_id res chain seq x y z
N MET A 1 45.25 0.25 -25.41
CA MET A 1 46.56 -0.30 -24.98
C MET A 1 47.66 0.75 -25.09
N GLY A 2 48.00 1.40 -23.97
CA GLY A 2 49.11 2.36 -23.90
C GLY A 2 48.97 3.34 -22.73
N ASN A 3 50.03 3.46 -21.91
CA ASN A 3 50.31 4.45 -20.86
C ASN A 3 49.44 4.57 -19.59
N HIS A 4 48.25 3.99 -19.49
CA HIS A 4 47.38 4.19 -18.31
C HIS A 4 47.37 3.07 -17.26
N GLY A 5 48.12 1.97 -17.45
CA GLY A 5 48.10 0.86 -16.49
C GLY A 5 46.93 -0.13 -16.67
N PHE A 6 46.32 -0.19 -17.86
CA PHE A 6 45.21 -1.10 -18.19
C PHE A 6 45.46 -1.98 -19.42
N GLY A 7 44.83 -3.15 -19.49
CA GLY A 7 44.75 -4.03 -20.67
C GLY A 7 43.91 -3.40 -21.79
N ILE A 8 42.69 -2.99 -21.48
CA ILE A 8 41.85 -2.11 -22.30
C ILE A 8 41.46 -0.88 -21.49
N PHE A 9 41.46 0.27 -22.17
CA PHE A 9 41.11 1.55 -21.59
C PHE A 9 40.09 2.21 -22.52
N VAL A 10 38.91 2.52 -21.99
CA VAL A 10 37.77 3.10 -22.70
C VAL A 10 37.56 4.48 -22.09
N GLU A 11 37.76 5.50 -22.91
CA GLU A 11 37.63 6.91 -22.54
C GLU A 11 36.75 7.57 -23.60
N THR A 12 35.62 8.14 -23.19
CA THR A 12 34.76 8.94 -24.06
C THR A 12 35.26 10.38 -24.08
N ASP A 13 36.14 10.68 -25.04
CA ASP A 13 36.67 12.01 -25.27
C ASP A 13 36.18 12.53 -26.64
N ARG A 14 35.29 13.53 -26.59
CA ARG A 14 34.76 14.37 -27.70
C ARG A 14 35.03 13.90 -29.14
N ASN A 15 33.94 13.62 -29.86
CA ASN A 15 33.70 13.79 -31.30
C ASN A 15 33.70 12.60 -32.27
N ASP A 16 33.80 11.32 -31.89
CA ASP A 16 33.85 10.29 -32.96
C ASP A 16 33.08 8.96 -32.76
N LEU A 17 32.28 8.77 -31.70
CA LEU A 17 31.47 7.55 -31.52
C LEU A 17 30.06 7.88 -30.99
N GLY A 18 29.05 7.10 -31.40
CA GLY A 18 27.63 7.35 -31.10
C GLY A 18 27.25 7.09 -29.63
N PRO A 19 25.96 7.22 -29.27
CA PRO A 19 25.49 7.30 -27.87
C PRO A 19 25.65 6.04 -27.01
N ASP A 20 26.07 4.89 -27.54
CA ASP A 20 26.24 3.65 -26.78
C ASP A 20 27.56 2.96 -27.13
N ASN A 21 28.54 3.00 -26.21
CA ASN A 21 29.81 2.31 -26.41
C ASN A 21 29.77 0.92 -25.77
N GLU A 22 29.50 -0.11 -26.57
CA GLU A 22 29.63 -1.51 -26.15
C GLU A 22 31.07 -2.02 -26.32
N VAL A 23 31.65 -2.51 -25.23
CA VAL A 23 33.01 -3.05 -25.21
C VAL A 23 32.95 -4.53 -24.86
N ARG A 24 33.61 -5.34 -25.68
CA ARG A 24 33.85 -6.77 -25.44
C ARG A 24 35.34 -7.02 -25.32
N TYR A 25 35.78 -7.54 -24.17
CA TYR A 25 37.17 -7.88 -23.92
C TYR A 25 37.32 -9.33 -23.49
N ASN A 26 38.24 -10.05 -24.14
CA ASN A 26 38.68 -11.38 -23.76
C ASN A 26 40.20 -11.35 -23.69
N GLY A 27 40.79 -11.19 -22.51
CA GLY A 27 42.25 -11.14 -22.36
C GLY A 27 42.75 -10.91 -20.94
N ASP A 28 44.07 -11.06 -20.78
CA ASP A 28 44.84 -10.74 -19.60
C ASP A 28 45.43 -9.32 -19.71
N GLY A 29 45.27 -8.49 -18.67
CA GLY A 29 45.82 -7.12 -18.64
C GLY A 29 47.35 -7.06 -18.61
N GLY A 30 48.00 -8.20 -18.34
CA GLY A 30 49.45 -8.33 -18.19
C GLY A 30 49.97 -7.83 -16.84
N LEU A 31 51.25 -8.11 -16.56
CA LEU A 31 51.87 -7.80 -15.26
C LEU A 31 51.82 -6.29 -14.94
N GLY A 32 51.31 -5.95 -13.76
CA GLY A 32 51.18 -4.61 -13.17
C GLY A 32 49.98 -3.76 -13.61
N HIS A 33 48.98 -4.33 -14.29
CA HIS A 33 47.88 -3.57 -14.93
C HIS A 33 46.49 -4.14 -14.55
N ALA A 34 45.48 -3.26 -14.47
CA ALA A 34 44.07 -3.67 -14.38
C ALA A 34 43.55 -4.14 -15.75
N GLY A 35 42.51 -4.96 -15.78
CA GLY A 35 42.01 -5.55 -17.03
C GLY A 35 41.35 -4.53 -17.94
N VAL A 36 40.25 -3.95 -17.47
CA VAL A 36 39.46 -2.93 -18.17
C VAL A 36 39.33 -1.68 -17.30
N GLY A 37 39.70 -0.53 -17.84
CA GLY A 37 39.41 0.78 -17.26
C GLY A 37 38.31 1.49 -18.03
N LEU A 38 37.27 1.95 -17.34
CA LEU A 38 36.20 2.79 -17.88
C LEU A 38 36.31 4.20 -17.27
N ILE A 39 36.34 5.23 -18.11
CA ILE A 39 36.26 6.64 -17.73
C ILE A 39 35.27 7.36 -18.67
N GLY A 40 34.32 8.12 -18.12
CA GLY A 40 33.50 9.08 -18.88
C GLY A 40 32.02 9.19 -18.43
N GLY A 41 31.42 10.34 -18.75
CA GLY A 41 30.09 10.82 -18.32
C GLY A 41 30.12 12.24 -17.71
N GLY A 42 30.54 13.26 -18.47
CA GLY A 42 30.59 14.66 -17.97
C GLY A 42 29.31 15.45 -18.27
N ASP A 43 29.03 16.51 -17.48
CA ASP A 43 27.85 17.41 -17.54
C ASP A 43 27.41 17.92 -18.93
N VAL A 44 28.23 17.76 -19.96
CA VAL A 44 28.02 18.31 -21.29
C VAL A 44 27.56 17.25 -22.31
N TYR A 45 27.78 15.95 -22.07
CA TYR A 45 27.37 14.86 -22.99
C TYR A 45 27.10 13.54 -22.21
N PRO A 46 25.88 12.97 -22.25
CA PRO A 46 25.51 11.73 -21.57
C PRO A 46 25.91 10.51 -22.41
N GLU A 47 27.21 10.30 -22.62
CA GLU A 47 27.71 9.10 -23.30
C GLU A 47 27.95 8.00 -22.24
N HIS A 48 27.17 6.92 -22.28
CA HIS A 48 27.24 5.82 -21.32
C HIS A 48 28.12 4.70 -21.88
N ASN A 49 29.06 4.15 -21.09
CA ASN A 49 29.86 2.99 -21.52
C ASN A 49 29.29 1.69 -20.95
N THR A 50 29.15 0.68 -21.80
CA THR A 50 28.72 -0.66 -21.40
C THR A 50 29.81 -1.68 -21.65
N LEU A 51 30.30 -2.34 -20.59
CA LEU A 51 31.09 -3.56 -20.69
C LEU A 51 30.14 -4.77 -20.70
N TRP A 52 30.10 -5.52 -21.81
CA TRP A 52 29.14 -6.61 -22.05
C TRP A 52 29.87 -7.92 -22.39
N GLU A 53 29.41 -9.07 -21.87
CA GLU A 53 29.90 -10.43 -22.19
C GLU A 53 31.43 -10.55 -22.25
N SER A 54 32.13 -9.91 -21.32
CA SER A 54 33.60 -9.86 -21.31
C SER A 54 34.17 -10.86 -20.32
N VAL A 55 35.31 -11.46 -20.68
CA VAL A 55 36.12 -12.31 -19.79
C VAL A 55 37.37 -11.53 -19.38
N VAL A 56 37.43 -11.15 -18.10
CA VAL A 56 38.46 -10.26 -17.54
C VAL A 56 39.15 -10.96 -16.37
N SER A 57 40.30 -11.58 -16.64
CA SER A 57 41.00 -12.40 -15.64
C SER A 57 42.52 -12.34 -15.78
N SER A 58 43.25 -12.95 -14.83
CA SER A 58 44.72 -12.97 -14.79
C SER A 58 45.35 -11.58 -14.74
N ASN A 59 44.71 -10.63 -14.04
CA ASN A 59 45.19 -9.27 -13.86
C ASN A 59 45.99 -9.09 -12.57
N ASP A 60 46.95 -8.17 -12.61
CA ASP A 60 47.81 -7.83 -11.47
C ASP A 60 47.18 -6.79 -10.51
N ALA A 61 45.98 -6.30 -10.85
CA ALA A 61 45.18 -5.34 -10.10
C ALA A 61 43.69 -5.72 -10.19
N ALA A 62 42.77 -4.74 -10.09
CA ALA A 62 41.35 -5.01 -10.31
C ALA A 62 41.07 -5.52 -11.74
N GLY A 63 40.15 -6.47 -11.89
CA GLY A 63 39.69 -6.92 -13.20
C GLY A 63 39.07 -5.76 -13.98
N VAL A 64 38.06 -5.11 -13.40
CA VAL A 64 37.38 -3.93 -13.96
C VAL A 64 37.52 -2.75 -13.00
N MET A 65 37.82 -1.57 -13.52
CA MET A 65 37.96 -0.34 -12.74
C MET A 65 37.18 0.81 -13.39
N LEU A 66 36.30 1.44 -12.63
CA LEU A 66 35.60 2.69 -12.95
C LEU A 66 36.24 3.79 -12.10
N PHE A 67 36.83 4.80 -12.70
CA PHE A 67 37.64 5.76 -11.95
C PHE A 67 37.73 7.15 -12.59
N GLY A 68 37.82 8.18 -11.74
CA GLY A 68 37.96 9.58 -12.16
C GLY A 68 36.67 10.38 -12.10
N ALA A 69 36.79 11.69 -11.91
CA ALA A 69 35.66 12.60 -11.78
C ALA A 69 34.82 12.66 -13.08
N GLY A 70 33.51 12.44 -12.97
CA GLY A 70 32.60 12.36 -14.11
C GLY A 70 32.49 10.96 -14.71
N THR A 71 32.73 9.91 -13.91
CA THR A 71 32.43 8.53 -14.30
C THR A 71 31.02 8.20 -13.83
N LEU A 72 30.04 8.56 -14.65
CA LEU A 72 28.60 8.43 -14.41
C LEU A 72 27.97 7.47 -15.41
N ASP A 73 26.91 6.78 -14.99
CA ASP A 73 26.02 6.01 -15.86
C ASP A 73 26.72 4.89 -16.68
N ASN A 74 27.85 4.36 -16.19
CA ASN A 74 28.50 3.21 -16.83
C ASN A 74 27.88 1.89 -16.35
N VAL A 75 27.84 0.91 -17.25
CA VAL A 75 27.23 -0.39 -16.98
C VAL A 75 28.23 -1.51 -17.19
N VAL A 76 28.42 -2.37 -16.19
CA VAL A 76 29.17 -3.63 -16.30
C VAL A 76 28.17 -4.78 -16.20
N ARG A 77 27.96 -5.51 -17.31
CA ARG A 77 26.92 -6.55 -17.36
C ARG A 77 27.33 -7.83 -18.07
N HIS A 78 26.81 -8.96 -17.58
CA HIS A 78 27.07 -10.30 -18.15
C HIS A 78 28.56 -10.65 -18.30
N CYS A 79 29.42 -10.12 -17.44
CA CYS A 79 30.87 -10.33 -17.50
C CYS A 79 31.33 -11.46 -16.57
N TYR A 80 32.42 -12.12 -16.95
CA TYR A 80 33.15 -13.10 -16.15
C TYR A 80 34.46 -12.45 -15.68
N ILE A 81 34.57 -12.18 -14.39
CA ILE A 81 35.64 -11.36 -13.81
C ILE A 81 36.42 -12.19 -12.79
N GLY A 82 37.68 -12.45 -13.11
CA GLY A 82 38.57 -13.39 -12.40
C GLY A 82 38.33 -14.87 -12.74
N THR A 83 37.33 -15.14 -13.58
CA THR A 83 37.02 -16.47 -14.15
C THR A 83 36.75 -16.35 -15.65
N ASP A 84 36.59 -17.47 -16.35
CA ASP A 84 36.03 -17.55 -17.70
C ASP A 84 34.61 -18.13 -17.73
N ALA A 85 34.02 -18.19 -18.93
CA ALA A 85 32.66 -18.71 -19.16
C ALA A 85 32.51 -20.22 -18.90
N SER A 86 33.62 -20.95 -18.72
CA SER A 86 33.61 -22.34 -18.27
C SER A 86 33.83 -22.48 -16.76
N SER A 87 33.83 -21.35 -16.04
CA SER A 87 34.09 -21.27 -14.60
C SER A 87 35.46 -21.82 -14.21
N LEU A 88 36.45 -21.71 -15.11
CA LEU A 88 37.82 -22.13 -14.85
C LEU A 88 38.57 -21.01 -14.10
N GLU A 89 39.17 -21.35 -12.95
CA GLU A 89 39.95 -20.41 -12.14
C GLU A 89 41.16 -19.84 -12.93
N SER A 90 41.13 -18.54 -13.24
CA SER A 90 42.25 -17.82 -13.85
C SER A 90 42.74 -16.64 -13.00
N GLY A 91 41.88 -16.15 -12.11
CA GLY A 91 42.09 -15.28 -10.95
C GLY A 91 42.68 -13.90 -11.20
N ASN A 92 42.27 -12.89 -10.43
CA ASN A 92 42.96 -11.60 -10.38
C ASN A 92 43.72 -11.48 -9.06
N THR A 93 44.96 -10.98 -9.12
CA THR A 93 45.77 -10.78 -7.90
C THR A 93 45.35 -9.53 -7.10
N GLY A 94 44.50 -8.67 -7.67
CA GLY A 94 43.73 -7.65 -6.96
C GLY A 94 42.27 -8.06 -6.74
N GLY A 95 41.33 -7.11 -6.88
CA GLY A 95 39.90 -7.39 -6.79
C GLY A 95 39.20 -7.66 -8.13
N GLY A 96 37.90 -7.94 -8.09
CA GLY A 96 37.08 -8.13 -9.29
C GLY A 96 36.71 -6.80 -9.94
N VAL A 97 35.76 -6.07 -9.34
CA VAL A 97 35.30 -4.76 -9.81
C VAL A 97 35.62 -3.69 -8.77
N LEU A 98 36.23 -2.59 -9.22
CA LEU A 98 36.51 -1.41 -8.39
C LEU A 98 35.77 -0.18 -8.93
N LEU A 99 34.92 0.40 -8.10
CA LEU A 99 34.34 1.73 -8.29
C LEU A 99 35.11 2.71 -7.41
N ASP A 100 36.01 3.47 -8.03
CA ASP A 100 36.93 4.37 -7.34
C ASP A 100 36.32 5.74 -7.05
N GLN A 101 37.02 6.59 -6.31
CA GLN A 101 36.55 7.94 -5.95
C GLN A 101 36.03 8.73 -7.18
N GLY A 102 34.78 9.19 -7.09
CA GLY A 102 34.11 9.94 -8.15
C GLY A 102 33.42 9.11 -9.23
N ALA A 103 33.42 7.77 -9.11
CA ALA A 103 32.54 6.89 -9.86
C ALA A 103 31.17 6.83 -9.17
N ASN A 104 30.20 7.55 -9.72
CA ASN A 104 28.85 7.68 -9.15
C ASN A 104 27.79 7.20 -10.16
N ALA A 105 26.62 6.78 -9.70
CA ALA A 105 25.52 6.38 -10.61
C ALA A 105 25.91 5.29 -11.64
N ASN A 106 26.78 4.35 -11.28
CA ASN A 106 27.16 3.23 -12.17
C ASN A 106 26.48 1.94 -11.73
N VAL A 107 26.23 1.03 -12.68
CA VAL A 107 25.54 -0.23 -12.44
C VAL A 107 26.45 -1.42 -12.76
N VAL A 108 26.58 -2.35 -11.81
CA VAL A 108 27.24 -3.65 -12.01
C VAL A 108 26.21 -4.73 -11.82
N HIS A 109 25.83 -5.44 -12.89
CA HIS A 109 24.79 -6.46 -12.80
C HIS A 109 25.01 -7.73 -13.61
N HIS A 110 24.43 -8.85 -13.16
CA HIS A 110 24.47 -10.14 -13.87
C HIS A 110 25.88 -10.64 -14.20
N CYS A 111 26.90 -10.27 -13.41
CA CYS A 111 28.27 -10.71 -13.60
C CYS A 111 28.61 -11.90 -12.69
N VAL A 112 29.57 -12.71 -13.14
CA VAL A 112 30.23 -13.75 -12.34
C VAL A 112 31.57 -13.21 -11.88
N VAL A 113 31.74 -13.01 -10.57
CA VAL A 113 32.92 -12.36 -9.99
C VAL A 113 33.56 -13.27 -8.94
N GLY A 114 34.65 -13.94 -9.31
CA GLY A 114 35.30 -14.93 -8.46
C GLY A 114 36.78 -15.08 -8.74
N CYS A 115 37.47 -15.84 -7.90
CA CYS A 115 38.91 -16.07 -7.89
C CYS A 115 39.75 -14.80 -7.72
N ASN A 116 39.23 -13.77 -7.04
CA ASN A 116 39.95 -12.53 -6.80
C ASN A 116 40.63 -12.53 -5.42
N ALA A 117 41.87 -12.08 -5.35
CA ALA A 117 42.68 -12.18 -4.13
C ALA A 117 42.26 -11.20 -3.01
N GLU A 118 41.54 -10.12 -3.32
CA GLU A 118 41.15 -9.10 -2.35
C GLU A 118 39.63 -8.99 -2.15
N TYR A 119 38.88 -8.64 -3.19
CA TYR A 119 37.43 -8.42 -3.11
C TYR A 119 36.74 -8.84 -4.41
N GLY A 120 35.46 -9.20 -4.33
CA GLY A 120 34.61 -9.32 -5.52
C GLY A 120 34.30 -7.94 -6.09
N VAL A 121 33.63 -7.10 -5.30
CA VAL A 121 33.30 -5.71 -5.67
C VAL A 121 33.77 -4.77 -4.55
N ARG A 122 34.38 -3.64 -4.90
CA ARG A 122 34.74 -2.57 -3.96
C ARG A 122 34.20 -1.22 -4.41
N LEU A 123 33.59 -0.51 -3.46
CA LEU A 123 33.18 0.89 -3.59
C LEU A 123 34.08 1.73 -2.68
N SER A 124 35.02 2.46 -3.29
CA SER A 124 35.96 3.33 -2.58
C SER A 124 35.27 4.56 -1.99
N ALA A 125 35.92 5.21 -1.01
CA ALA A 125 35.49 6.49 -0.44
C ALA A 125 35.13 7.51 -1.55
N GLY A 126 33.91 8.06 -1.49
CA GLY A 126 33.41 9.05 -2.45
C GLY A 126 32.85 8.50 -3.77
N ALA A 127 32.53 7.20 -3.83
CA ALA A 127 31.71 6.60 -4.88
C ALA A 127 30.25 6.47 -4.38
N SER A 128 29.30 7.19 -4.97
CA SER A 128 27.91 7.26 -4.47
C SER A 128 26.86 7.00 -5.55
N GLY A 129 25.70 6.49 -5.16
CA GLY A 129 24.59 6.20 -6.05
C GLY A 129 24.84 5.03 -7.00
N ASN A 130 25.82 4.18 -6.72
CA ASN A 130 26.09 3.01 -7.55
C ASN A 130 25.22 1.82 -7.12
N GLU A 131 24.95 0.94 -8.08
CA GLU A 131 24.07 -0.21 -7.92
C GLU A 131 24.80 -1.51 -8.25
N ILE A 132 24.82 -2.45 -7.30
CA ILE A 132 25.41 -3.77 -7.46
C ILE A 132 24.30 -4.81 -7.38
N LEU A 133 23.84 -5.35 -8.51
CA LEU A 133 22.58 -6.11 -8.62
C LEU A 133 22.79 -7.48 -9.29
N ALA A 134 22.07 -8.52 -8.87
CA ALA A 134 21.99 -9.81 -9.57
C ALA A 134 23.34 -10.45 -9.94
N ASN A 135 24.40 -10.19 -9.18
CA ASN A 135 25.72 -10.78 -9.44
C ASN A 135 25.91 -12.09 -8.68
N HIS A 136 26.71 -12.98 -9.27
CA HIS A 136 27.22 -14.18 -8.60
C HIS A 136 28.65 -13.89 -8.13
N ILE A 137 28.82 -13.64 -6.84
CA ILE A 137 30.08 -13.21 -6.22
C ILE A 137 30.64 -14.37 -5.39
N GLY A 138 31.80 -14.88 -5.82
CA GLY A 138 32.47 -16.03 -5.21
C GLY A 138 31.91 -17.39 -5.64
N THR A 139 30.98 -17.40 -6.59
CA THR A 139 30.46 -18.61 -7.22
C THR A 139 30.25 -18.41 -8.72
N ASP A 140 30.08 -19.51 -9.44
CA ASP A 140 29.65 -19.48 -10.84
C ASP A 140 28.15 -19.17 -11.00
N ALA A 141 27.71 -18.98 -12.25
CA ALA A 141 26.32 -18.64 -12.58
C ALA A 141 25.29 -19.73 -12.24
N LEU A 142 25.75 -20.97 -12.00
CA LEU A 142 24.90 -22.07 -11.53
C LEU A 142 24.84 -22.16 -10.00
N GLU A 143 25.63 -21.35 -9.29
CA GLU A 143 25.73 -21.35 -7.83
C GLU A 143 26.26 -22.68 -7.25
N GLU A 144 27.12 -23.37 -8.02
CA GLU A 144 27.65 -24.72 -7.70
C GLU A 144 29.15 -24.72 -7.38
N LEU A 145 29.91 -23.78 -7.94
CA LEU A 145 31.38 -23.78 -7.84
C LEU A 145 31.89 -22.77 -6.82
N ASP A 146 32.84 -23.20 -6.00
CA ASP A 146 33.63 -22.31 -5.15
C ASP A 146 34.68 -21.59 -6.00
N LEU A 147 34.37 -20.35 -6.39
CA LEU A 147 35.33 -19.48 -7.07
C LEU A 147 36.01 -18.53 -6.08
N GLY A 148 35.33 -18.16 -4.99
CA GLY A 148 35.85 -17.42 -3.84
C GLY A 148 36.40 -16.01 -4.10
N ASN A 149 36.36 -15.16 -3.08
CA ASN A 149 37.06 -13.86 -3.02
C ASN A 149 37.56 -13.64 -1.58
N ALA A 150 38.54 -12.79 -1.29
CA ALA A 150 38.89 -12.54 0.13
C ALA A 150 37.83 -11.74 0.90
N THR A 151 36.99 -10.95 0.22
CA THR A 151 35.74 -10.35 0.72
C THR A 151 34.75 -10.30 -0.44
N GLY A 152 33.46 -10.52 -0.22
CA GLY A 152 32.48 -10.47 -1.30
C GLY A 152 32.33 -9.04 -1.85
N VAL A 153 31.71 -8.18 -1.04
CA VAL A 153 31.55 -6.74 -1.31
C VAL A 153 32.21 -5.92 -0.20
N LEU A 154 33.05 -4.96 -0.59
CA LEU A 154 33.73 -4.03 0.31
C LEU A 154 33.21 -2.60 0.09
N LEU A 155 32.62 -2.01 1.12
CA LEU A 155 32.08 -0.66 1.15
C LEU A 155 33.00 0.25 1.96
N GLU A 156 33.48 1.34 1.36
CA GLU A 156 34.27 2.38 2.05
C GLU A 156 33.54 3.74 2.07
N THR A 157 32.29 3.77 1.60
CA THR A 157 31.44 4.97 1.45
C THR A 157 29.97 4.60 1.61
N GLY A 158 29.15 5.56 2.06
CA GLY A 158 27.69 5.43 2.15
C GLY A 158 26.95 5.72 0.83
N ALA A 159 25.62 5.68 0.85
CA ALA A 159 24.72 6.03 -0.26
C ALA A 159 24.85 5.17 -1.55
N ASN A 160 24.97 3.86 -1.42
CA ASN A 160 24.95 2.92 -2.56
C ASN A 160 23.95 1.77 -2.31
N LEU A 161 23.49 1.13 -3.38
CA LEU A 161 22.57 0.00 -3.34
C LEU A 161 23.31 -1.32 -3.62
N ILE A 162 23.28 -2.24 -2.66
CA ILE A 162 23.81 -3.60 -2.76
C ILE A 162 22.66 -4.61 -2.73
N GLY A 163 22.47 -5.30 -3.85
CA GLY A 163 21.25 -6.05 -4.18
C GLY A 163 20.23 -5.11 -4.81
N GLY A 164 19.00 -5.53 -5.07
CA GLY A 164 18.03 -4.68 -5.79
C GLY A 164 16.65 -4.63 -5.15
N THR A 165 15.74 -3.92 -5.82
CA THR A 165 14.37 -3.67 -5.34
C THR A 165 13.46 -4.90 -5.43
N SER A 166 13.93 -5.98 -6.07
CA SER A 166 13.25 -7.27 -6.15
C SER A 166 14.21 -8.44 -5.85
N ALA A 167 13.66 -9.60 -5.49
CA ALA A 167 14.45 -10.77 -5.04
C ALA A 167 15.34 -11.40 -6.13
N ASP A 168 15.01 -11.20 -7.41
CA ASP A 168 15.81 -11.61 -8.58
C ASP A 168 16.98 -10.66 -8.84
N MET A 169 16.90 -9.41 -8.36
CA MET A 169 18.00 -8.43 -8.41
C MET A 169 18.99 -8.57 -7.24
N GLY A 170 18.77 -9.51 -6.33
CA GLY A 170 19.69 -9.81 -5.24
C GLY A 170 21.00 -10.44 -5.70
N ASN A 171 22.14 -10.06 -5.10
CA ASN A 171 23.39 -10.76 -5.35
C ASN A 171 23.46 -12.07 -4.56
N THR A 172 24.10 -13.08 -5.13
CA THR A 172 24.53 -14.29 -4.41
C THR A 172 25.99 -14.11 -4.01
N ILE A 173 26.27 -13.97 -2.71
CA ILE A 173 27.59 -13.64 -2.15
C ILE A 173 28.06 -14.76 -1.22
N VAL A 174 28.93 -15.61 -1.73
CA VAL A 174 29.29 -16.88 -1.10
C VAL A 174 30.79 -17.18 -1.25
N HIS A 175 31.27 -18.17 -0.49
CA HIS A 175 32.66 -18.62 -0.51
C HIS A 175 33.71 -17.52 -0.29
N SER A 176 33.32 -16.41 0.34
CA SER A 176 34.26 -15.34 0.64
C SER A 176 35.17 -15.76 1.80
N GLY A 177 36.49 -15.56 1.65
CA GLY A 177 37.50 -15.79 2.67
C GLY A 177 37.36 -14.90 3.91
N GLY A 178 36.51 -13.88 3.83
CA GLY A 178 36.20 -12.92 4.87
C GLY A 178 34.68 -12.80 5.07
N TRP A 179 34.19 -11.56 5.15
CA TRP A 179 32.76 -11.27 5.23
C TRP A 179 32.13 -11.32 3.84
N GLY A 180 30.84 -11.67 3.76
CA GLY A 180 30.06 -11.50 2.54
C GLY A 180 30.02 -10.04 2.13
N ILE A 181 29.56 -9.17 3.03
CA ILE A 181 29.61 -7.71 2.88
C ILE A 181 30.35 -7.10 4.06
N ARG A 182 31.31 -6.22 3.77
CA ARG A 182 32.10 -5.51 4.78
C ARG A 182 32.07 -4.02 4.48
N ALA A 183 31.64 -3.21 5.45
CA ALA A 183 31.69 -1.76 5.39
C ALA A 183 32.71 -1.23 6.39
N THR A 184 33.72 -0.52 5.89
CA THR A 184 34.81 0.08 6.70
C THR A 184 35.23 1.41 6.09
N SER A 185 35.13 2.49 6.87
CA SER A 185 35.56 3.82 6.47
C SER A 185 36.31 4.50 7.62
N ASP A 186 37.23 5.39 7.25
CA ASP A 186 37.90 6.30 8.19
C ASP A 186 37.05 7.56 8.45
N GLU A 187 35.94 7.74 7.71
CA GLU A 187 34.97 8.83 7.83
C GLU A 187 33.59 8.33 8.29
N VAL A 188 32.71 9.26 8.68
CA VAL A 188 31.32 8.94 9.00
C VAL A 188 30.52 8.87 7.71
N GLU A 189 30.00 7.68 7.41
CA GLU A 189 29.38 7.33 6.12
C GLU A 189 28.00 6.71 6.36
N GLY A 190 27.01 6.96 5.50
CA GLY A 190 25.66 6.42 5.69
C GLY A 190 24.75 6.44 4.48
N GLY A 191 23.53 5.92 4.63
CA GLY A 191 22.52 5.84 3.57
C GLY A 191 22.72 4.69 2.59
N ALA A 192 23.54 3.69 2.89
CA ALA A 192 23.63 2.50 2.05
C ALA A 192 22.41 1.59 2.28
N TYR A 193 21.89 1.03 1.19
CA TYR A 193 20.84 0.03 1.22
C TYR A 193 21.43 -1.33 0.85
N ILE A 194 21.25 -2.31 1.74
CA ILE A 194 21.69 -3.69 1.54
C ILE A 194 20.46 -4.57 1.58
N VAL A 195 19.94 -4.98 0.42
CA VAL A 195 18.62 -5.61 0.31
C VAL A 195 18.61 -6.78 -0.65
N HIS A 196 17.74 -7.77 -0.40
CA HIS A 196 17.53 -8.96 -1.23
C HIS A 196 18.76 -9.85 -1.51
N ASN A 197 19.91 -9.63 -0.87
CA ASN A 197 21.10 -10.45 -1.12
C ASN A 197 20.96 -11.83 -0.47
N ARG A 198 21.54 -12.84 -1.13
CA ARG A 198 21.78 -14.17 -0.57
C ARG A 198 23.23 -14.27 -0.12
N ILE A 199 23.47 -14.35 1.17
CA ILE A 199 24.81 -14.25 1.77
C ILE A 199 25.15 -15.52 2.53
N GLY A 200 26.17 -16.23 2.04
CA GLY A 200 26.58 -17.54 2.56
C GLY A 200 25.68 -18.69 2.09
N THR A 201 24.76 -18.43 1.16
CA THR A 201 23.83 -19.41 0.61
C THR A 201 23.44 -19.07 -0.82
N ASN A 202 22.87 -20.05 -1.53
CA ASN A 202 22.21 -19.88 -2.83
C ASN A 202 20.68 -19.85 -2.71
N ALA A 203 19.97 -19.75 -3.84
CA ALA A 203 18.50 -19.74 -3.88
C ALA A 203 17.85 -21.02 -3.33
N ALA A 204 18.58 -22.14 -3.34
CA ALA A 204 18.15 -23.42 -2.77
C ALA A 204 18.45 -23.56 -1.26
N GLU A 205 18.91 -22.50 -0.59
CA GLU A 205 19.32 -22.50 0.81
C GLU A 205 20.50 -23.47 1.13
N GLU A 206 21.36 -23.74 0.14
CA GLU A 206 22.51 -24.64 0.33
C GLU A 206 23.68 -23.97 1.06
N PRO A 207 24.43 -24.72 1.90
CA PRO A 207 25.49 -24.17 2.74
C PRO A 207 26.77 -23.90 1.94
N LEU A 208 26.82 -22.73 1.29
CA LEU A 208 28.00 -22.28 0.54
C LEU A 208 29.00 -21.53 1.45
N ALA A 209 28.50 -20.80 2.46
CA ALA A 209 29.25 -20.18 3.57
C ALA A 209 30.34 -19.16 3.21
N ASN A 210 30.35 -18.00 3.88
CA ASN A 210 31.53 -17.13 3.97
C ASN A 210 32.33 -17.44 5.25
N LEU A 211 33.66 -17.32 5.23
CA LEU A 211 34.51 -17.75 6.35
C LEU A 211 34.34 -16.91 7.62
N ALA A 212 34.10 -15.61 7.53
CA ALA A 212 34.04 -14.73 8.71
C ALA A 212 32.63 -14.41 9.19
N GLY A 213 31.70 -14.07 8.30
CA GLY A 213 30.34 -13.64 8.66
C GLY A 213 29.56 -13.10 7.46
N GLY A 214 28.29 -12.75 7.66
CA GLY A 214 27.42 -12.23 6.60
C GLY A 214 27.73 -10.78 6.27
N ILE A 215 27.24 -9.85 7.09
CA ILE A 215 27.40 -8.40 6.93
C ILE A 215 28.13 -7.82 8.15
N TRP A 216 29.15 -6.99 7.93
CA TRP A 216 29.77 -6.20 8.99
C TRP A 216 29.79 -4.72 8.66
N LEU A 217 29.14 -3.89 9.48
CA LEU A 217 29.26 -2.44 9.49
C LEU A 217 30.28 -2.00 10.55
N GLY A 218 31.31 -1.26 10.14
CA GLY A 218 32.31 -0.70 11.05
C GLY A 218 31.85 0.56 11.79
N ASP A 219 32.67 1.02 12.72
CA ASP A 219 32.41 2.12 13.67
C ASP A 219 32.12 3.51 13.05
N GLY A 220 32.34 3.67 11.75
CA GLY A 220 32.04 4.89 10.99
C GLY A 220 30.75 4.84 10.18
N PHE A 221 30.10 3.67 10.07
CA PHE A 221 28.92 3.50 9.23
C PHE A 221 27.63 3.70 10.03
N ILE A 222 26.86 4.74 9.69
CA ILE A 222 25.59 5.12 10.32
C ILE A 222 24.46 5.17 9.28
N ASP A 223 23.20 5.22 9.71
CA ASP A 223 22.04 5.50 8.84
C ASP A 223 21.94 4.59 7.59
N ASN A 224 22.33 3.31 7.73
CA ASN A 224 22.19 2.32 6.66
C ASN A 224 20.98 1.43 6.90
N ASP A 225 20.32 1.03 5.82
CA ASP A 225 19.18 0.11 5.83
C ASP A 225 19.63 -1.27 5.35
N ILE A 226 19.63 -2.24 6.27
CA ILE A 226 19.91 -3.64 5.99
C ILE A 226 18.57 -4.38 5.94
N GLY A 227 18.15 -4.79 4.75
CA GLY A 227 16.93 -5.54 4.52
C GLY A 227 15.66 -4.69 4.54
N ASP A 228 15.76 -3.36 4.53
CA ASP A 228 14.63 -2.47 4.27
C ASP A 228 14.91 -1.68 3.00
N TRP A 229 13.88 -1.51 2.17
CA TRP A 229 13.91 -0.60 1.03
C TRP A 229 12.57 0.12 0.96
N PRO A 230 12.54 1.46 0.84
CA PRO A 230 11.30 2.22 0.80
C PRO A 230 10.35 1.70 -0.29
N GLY A 231 9.11 1.40 0.08
CA GLY A 231 8.10 0.88 -0.85
C GLY A 231 8.28 -0.60 -1.26
N VAL A 232 9.26 -1.34 -0.73
CA VAL A 232 9.46 -2.76 -1.05
C VAL A 232 9.27 -3.64 0.18
N ALA A 233 8.17 -4.38 0.20
CA ALA A 233 7.92 -5.37 1.24
C ALA A 233 8.91 -6.54 1.13
N ARG A 234 9.45 -6.97 2.27
CA ARG A 234 10.40 -8.10 2.37
C ARG A 234 11.68 -7.92 1.54
N ALA A 235 12.20 -6.70 1.47
CA ALA A 235 13.55 -6.37 0.97
C ALA A 235 14.71 -7.08 1.71
N GLY A 236 14.42 -8.01 2.61
CA GLY A 236 15.33 -8.70 3.49
C GLY A 236 16.39 -9.51 2.76
N ASN A 237 17.59 -9.51 3.33
CA ASN A 237 18.64 -10.43 2.90
C ASN A 237 18.40 -11.82 3.48
N LEU A 238 18.79 -12.84 2.74
CA LEU A 238 18.91 -14.22 3.22
C LEU A 238 20.36 -14.46 3.66
N ILE A 239 20.62 -14.50 4.96
CA ILE A 239 21.96 -14.56 5.54
C ILE A 239 22.12 -15.82 6.38
N MET A 240 22.81 -16.82 5.86
CA MET A 240 22.94 -18.09 6.55
C MET A 240 24.25 -18.80 6.25
N HIS A 241 24.56 -19.79 7.09
CA HIS A 241 25.72 -20.68 6.95
C HIS A 241 27.11 -20.01 7.08
N ASN A 242 27.21 -18.73 7.42
CA ASN A 242 28.49 -18.03 7.55
C ASN A 242 29.28 -18.49 8.80
N GLY A 243 30.61 -18.40 8.73
CA GLY A 243 31.55 -18.84 9.78
C GLY A 243 31.60 -17.96 11.04
N GLY A 244 30.83 -16.88 11.10
CA GLY A 244 30.63 -16.03 12.27
C GLY A 244 29.26 -15.36 12.22
N PRO A 245 29.06 -14.15 12.76
CA PRO A 245 27.74 -13.52 12.85
C PRO A 245 27.05 -13.33 11.49
N GLY A 246 25.72 -13.35 11.50
CA GLY A 246 24.93 -12.97 10.33
C GLY A 246 25.10 -11.49 10.00
N VAL A 247 24.82 -10.63 10.98
CA VAL A 247 25.07 -9.18 10.91
C VAL A 247 25.90 -8.75 12.11
N LYS A 248 26.88 -7.88 11.90
CA LYS A 248 27.71 -7.26 12.95
C LYS A 248 27.71 -5.75 12.75
N ILE A 249 27.47 -4.98 13.81
CA ILE A 249 27.45 -3.51 13.78
C ILE A 249 28.45 -2.98 14.81
N GLY A 250 29.34 -2.12 14.35
CA GLY A 250 30.28 -1.33 15.16
C GLY A 250 29.64 -0.09 15.77
N GLU A 251 30.37 0.63 16.61
CA GLU A 251 29.87 1.81 17.31
C GLU A 251 30.27 3.12 16.65
N ALA A 252 29.42 4.15 16.71
CA ALA A 252 29.85 5.50 16.32
C ALA A 252 31.13 5.89 17.06
N GLY A 253 32.18 6.18 16.29
CA GLY A 253 33.37 6.86 16.80
C GLY A 253 32.99 8.12 17.59
N ALA A 254 33.92 8.63 18.41
CA ALA A 254 33.75 9.62 19.50
C ALA A 254 33.04 10.97 19.20
N ALA A 255 32.47 11.19 18.02
CA ALA A 255 31.57 12.30 17.73
C ALA A 255 30.12 11.89 17.99
N HIS A 256 29.40 12.68 18.80
CA HIS A 256 28.00 12.50 19.20
C HIS A 256 26.96 12.53 18.06
N VAL A 257 27.16 11.76 16.99
CA VAL A 257 26.18 11.58 15.92
C VAL A 257 25.29 10.38 16.31
N PRO A 258 23.95 10.51 16.27
CA PRO A 258 23.05 9.38 16.44
C PRO A 258 23.40 8.27 15.44
N VAL A 259 23.46 7.01 15.90
CA VAL A 259 23.66 5.84 15.01
C VAL A 259 22.28 5.27 14.68
N GLN A 260 21.81 5.41 13.43
CA GLN A 260 20.52 4.86 13.01
C GLN A 260 20.64 3.76 11.93
N ASN A 261 21.51 2.77 12.13
CA ASN A 261 21.50 1.58 11.27
C ASN A 261 20.26 0.73 11.55
N ARG A 262 19.46 0.44 10.52
CA ARG A 262 18.25 -0.38 10.60
C ARG A 262 18.52 -1.77 10.05
N VAL A 263 18.06 -2.81 10.75
CA VAL A 263 18.22 -4.22 10.33
C VAL A 263 16.84 -4.87 10.31
N LEU A 264 16.14 -4.73 9.19
CA LEU A 264 14.73 -5.06 9.05
C LEU A 264 14.54 -6.21 8.06
N THR A 265 13.50 -7.01 8.24
CA THR A 265 13.01 -8.07 7.34
C THR A 265 14.01 -9.15 6.88
N ASN A 266 15.27 -9.14 7.34
CA ASN A 266 16.29 -10.15 6.99
C ASN A 266 15.97 -11.54 7.56
N ARG A 267 16.20 -12.59 6.76
CA ARG A 267 16.22 -13.98 7.24
C ARG A 267 17.65 -14.37 7.62
N ILE A 268 17.94 -14.35 8.93
CA ILE A 268 19.28 -14.65 9.46
C ILE A 268 19.24 -15.92 10.29
N CYS A 269 19.74 -17.05 9.78
CA CYS A 269 19.77 -18.30 10.55
C CYS A 269 20.96 -19.20 10.18
N ARG A 270 21.25 -20.23 11.01
CA ARG A 270 22.31 -21.23 10.76
C ARG A 270 23.75 -20.70 10.57
N ASN A 271 24.07 -19.50 11.06
CA ASN A 271 25.43 -18.97 11.09
C ASN A 271 26.19 -19.51 12.33
N ALA A 272 27.53 -19.54 12.28
CA ALA A 272 28.35 -20.07 13.38
C ALA A 272 28.52 -19.09 14.57
N GLY A 273 28.12 -17.82 14.40
CA GLY A 273 28.01 -16.81 15.47
C GLY A 273 26.57 -16.36 15.69
N GLU A 274 26.38 -15.40 16.61
CA GLU A 274 25.06 -14.79 16.87
C GLU A 274 24.46 -14.19 15.58
N PRO A 275 23.13 -14.26 15.39
CA PRO A 275 22.48 -13.68 14.21
C PRO A 275 22.81 -12.19 14.04
N ILE A 276 22.81 -11.43 15.13
CA ILE A 276 23.17 -10.00 15.17
C ILE A 276 24.13 -9.75 16.33
N VAL A 277 25.24 -9.06 16.08
CA VAL A 277 26.24 -8.67 17.10
C VAL A 277 26.44 -7.15 17.09
N LEU A 278 26.37 -6.52 18.27
CA LEU A 278 26.77 -5.14 18.50
C LEU A 278 28.12 -5.11 19.21
N VAL A 279 29.08 -4.32 18.73
CA VAL A 279 30.44 -4.26 19.30
C VAL A 279 30.74 -2.90 19.89
N HIS A 280 31.01 -2.87 21.20
CA HIS A 280 31.56 -1.70 21.92
C HIS A 280 33.09 -1.78 21.93
N GLU A 281 33.77 -0.94 21.16
CA GLU A 281 35.23 -0.83 21.25
C GLU A 281 35.66 0.36 22.13
N GLY A 282 35.95 0.05 23.41
CA GLY A 282 37.19 0.53 24.02
C GLY A 282 37.12 1.64 25.09
N ASN A 283 37.21 1.24 26.36
CA ASN A 283 38.36 1.68 27.17
C ASN A 283 38.62 0.72 28.35
N ASP A 284 39.89 0.33 28.48
CA ASP A 284 40.44 -0.43 29.59
C ASP A 284 40.04 0.17 30.94
N LEU A 285 39.11 -0.49 31.64
CA LEU A 285 38.99 -0.62 33.10
C LEU A 285 37.65 -1.30 33.37
N LEU A 286 37.59 -2.64 33.23
CA LEU A 286 36.74 -3.61 33.94
C LEU A 286 36.79 -4.96 33.17
N PRO A 287 36.71 -6.12 33.86
CA PRO A 287 37.00 -7.42 33.25
C PRO A 287 35.92 -7.83 32.22
N PRO A 288 36.30 -8.66 31.23
CA PRO A 288 35.50 -8.91 30.02
C PRO A 288 34.26 -9.78 30.30
N PRO A 289 33.16 -9.66 29.53
CA PRO A 289 32.22 -10.75 29.38
C PRO A 289 32.93 -11.88 28.62
N ILE A 290 33.05 -13.04 29.28
CA ILE A 290 33.54 -14.27 28.67
C ILE A 290 32.50 -14.75 27.67
N VAL A 291 32.91 -14.89 26.40
CA VAL A 291 32.21 -15.64 25.36
C VAL A 291 32.21 -17.12 25.76
N ALA A 292 31.04 -17.75 25.86
CA ALA A 292 30.92 -19.20 25.92
C ALA A 292 30.53 -19.73 24.54
N SER A 293 31.50 -20.29 23.83
CA SER A 293 31.25 -21.11 22.64
C SER A 293 30.71 -22.48 23.05
N ALA A 294 29.83 -23.05 22.23
CA ALA A 294 29.46 -24.45 22.36
C ALA A 294 30.66 -25.34 22.00
N GLY A 295 31.18 -26.07 23.00
CA GLY A 295 32.03 -27.24 22.81
C GLY A 295 33.52 -27.06 23.10
N ASN A 296 33.91 -27.05 24.38
CA ASN A 296 35.10 -27.74 24.92
C ASN A 296 35.11 -27.67 26.47
N ALA A 297 35.39 -28.79 27.14
CA ALA A 297 35.41 -28.91 28.60
C ALA A 297 36.75 -28.44 29.19
N TYR A 298 36.72 -27.66 30.29
CA TYR A 298 37.91 -27.27 31.04
C TYR A 298 37.79 -27.63 32.54
N GLN A 299 38.91 -28.10 33.11
CA GLN A 299 39.07 -28.53 34.49
C GLN A 299 39.69 -27.41 35.34
N LEU A 300 39.11 -27.11 36.50
CA LEU A 300 39.60 -26.06 37.40
C LEU A 300 40.68 -26.59 38.39
N PRO A 301 41.50 -25.69 38.98
CA PRO A 301 42.71 -26.06 39.75
C PRO A 301 42.50 -26.85 41.05
N ASP A 302 41.26 -26.99 41.52
CA ASP A 302 40.88 -27.80 42.69
C ASP A 302 40.31 -29.18 42.33
N GLY A 303 40.23 -29.50 41.04
CA GLY A 303 39.91 -30.83 40.53
C GLY A 303 38.41 -31.14 40.40
N GLU A 304 37.53 -30.16 40.59
CA GLU A 304 36.09 -30.36 40.39
C GLU A 304 35.68 -30.12 38.93
N MET A 305 34.78 -30.97 38.41
CA MET A 305 34.24 -30.89 37.05
C MET A 305 32.80 -30.34 37.13
N VAL A 306 32.53 -29.20 36.51
CA VAL A 306 31.20 -28.56 36.51
C VAL A 306 30.69 -28.45 35.07
N GLY A 307 29.50 -28.97 34.80
CA GLY A 307 28.74 -28.74 33.56
C GLY A 307 27.64 -27.70 33.81
N ILE A 308 27.43 -26.76 32.88
CA ILE A 308 26.49 -25.63 33.05
C ILE A 308 25.60 -25.47 31.81
N VAL A 309 24.34 -25.12 32.08
CA VAL A 309 23.18 -24.87 31.21
C VAL A 309 22.84 -23.35 31.24
N SER A 310 22.62 -22.74 30.06
CA SER A 310 22.08 -21.40 29.67
C SER A 310 22.31 -20.12 30.54
N GLY A 311 22.78 -19.01 29.95
CA GLY A 311 23.18 -17.76 30.66
C GLY A 311 22.59 -16.43 30.14
N GLN A 312 22.53 -15.43 31.05
CA GLN A 312 21.86 -14.11 31.04
C GLN A 312 22.82 -12.91 30.79
N ILE A 313 22.27 -11.68 30.61
CA ILE A 313 22.97 -10.38 30.77
C ILE A 313 22.26 -9.53 31.86
N GLY A 314 23.03 -8.85 32.73
CA GLY A 314 22.53 -7.86 33.70
C GLY A 314 23.56 -6.74 33.95
N PHE A 315 23.10 -5.52 34.25
CA PHE A 315 23.95 -4.34 34.51
C PHE A 315 23.75 -3.79 35.93
N ASP A 316 24.85 -3.48 36.62
CA ASP A 316 24.87 -3.09 38.04
C ASP A 316 24.93 -1.56 38.30
N ARG A 317 24.88 -0.70 37.25
CA ARG A 317 24.95 0.79 37.32
C ARG A 317 24.31 1.48 36.08
N PRO A 318 23.94 2.79 36.15
CA PRO A 318 23.07 3.41 35.16
C PRO A 318 23.72 3.49 33.76
N PRO A 319 22.93 3.36 32.68
CA PRO A 319 23.42 3.24 31.31
C PRO A 319 23.90 4.59 30.73
N PRO A 320 24.82 4.61 29.74
CA PRO A 320 25.20 5.82 29.03
C PRO A 320 24.11 6.31 28.08
N ALA A 321 24.18 7.59 27.72
CA ALA A 321 23.17 8.35 26.96
C ALA A 321 23.43 8.36 25.44
N VAL A 322 23.34 7.20 24.77
CA VAL A 322 23.24 7.14 23.30
C VAL A 322 22.22 6.06 22.94
N PRO A 323 21.08 6.40 22.31
CA PRO A 323 20.11 5.40 21.86
C PRO A 323 20.61 4.76 20.55
N VAL A 324 20.75 3.44 20.55
CA VAL A 324 20.83 2.63 19.32
C VAL A 324 19.44 2.02 19.14
N ARG A 325 18.73 2.36 18.05
CA ARG A 325 17.44 1.75 17.70
C ARG A 325 17.70 0.52 16.85
N ILE A 326 17.34 -0.66 17.35
CA ILE A 326 17.39 -1.92 16.61
C ILE A 326 15.98 -2.46 16.61
N GLN A 327 15.40 -2.53 15.42
CA GLN A 327 14.05 -3.04 15.21
C GLN A 327 14.21 -4.34 14.44
N VAL A 328 13.85 -5.48 15.06
CA VAL A 328 14.00 -6.82 14.48
C VAL A 328 12.60 -7.39 14.27
N PHE A 329 12.24 -7.67 13.03
CA PHE A 329 11.00 -8.36 12.67
C PHE A 329 11.30 -9.82 12.32
N TYR A 330 10.52 -10.75 12.85
CA TYR A 330 10.60 -12.18 12.51
C TYR A 330 9.46 -12.53 11.56
N ASP A 331 9.80 -13.11 10.40
CA ASP A 331 8.85 -13.75 9.49
C ASP A 331 9.04 -15.27 9.58
N THR A 332 7.99 -16.02 9.89
CA THR A 332 8.03 -17.49 9.90
C THR A 332 7.51 -18.05 8.58
N PRO A 333 8.32 -18.85 7.86
CA PRO A 333 7.87 -20.22 7.57
C PRO A 333 8.96 -21.31 7.58
N ASP A 334 8.59 -22.48 8.09
CA ASP A 334 9.01 -23.89 7.87
C ASP A 334 10.45 -24.37 7.57
N THR A 335 11.48 -23.54 7.32
CA THR A 335 12.88 -24.05 7.10
C THR A 335 13.94 -23.56 8.08
N CYS A 336 13.79 -22.39 8.72
CA CYS A 336 14.56 -22.07 9.93
C CYS A 336 13.86 -22.80 11.11
N GLY A 337 14.16 -24.10 11.29
CA GLY A 337 13.54 -24.94 12.32
C GLY A 337 13.43 -24.23 13.68
N ALA A 338 12.22 -24.28 14.28
CA ALA A 338 11.81 -23.60 15.49
C ALA A 338 12.96 -23.28 16.48
N PHE A 339 13.42 -22.03 16.45
CA PHE A 339 14.24 -21.44 17.49
C PHE A 339 13.51 -20.21 18.02
N TYR A 340 12.94 -20.37 19.21
CA TYR A 340 12.45 -19.26 20.02
C TYR A 340 13.63 -18.35 20.36
N GLY A 341 13.62 -17.10 19.92
CA GLY A 341 14.47 -16.07 20.49
C GLY A 341 14.11 -15.90 21.97
N GLN A 342 14.88 -16.50 22.86
CA GLN A 342 14.70 -16.35 24.31
C GLN A 342 15.23 -15.00 24.77
N VAL A 343 14.33 -14.07 25.10
CA VAL A 343 14.66 -12.92 25.93
C VAL A 343 14.23 -13.25 27.37
N HIS A 344 15.19 -13.59 28.24
CA HIS A 344 14.95 -13.82 29.67
C HIS A 344 15.24 -12.53 30.45
N VAL A 345 14.20 -11.93 31.06
CA VAL A 345 14.36 -10.84 32.03
C VAL A 345 14.18 -11.41 33.44
N PRO A 346 15.12 -11.17 34.38
CA PRO A 346 14.95 -11.60 35.77
C PRO A 346 13.96 -10.69 36.50
N SER A 347 13.02 -11.29 37.24
CA SER A 347 12.40 -10.64 38.39
C SER A 347 12.92 -11.27 39.68
N ASP A 348 13.05 -10.42 40.69
CA ASP A 348 13.68 -10.65 41.96
C ASP A 348 12.90 -11.64 42.86
N GLU A 349 13.67 -12.58 43.41
CA GLU A 349 13.33 -13.58 44.43
C GLU A 349 12.03 -14.41 44.24
N ASN A 350 12.22 -15.56 43.58
CA ASN A 350 11.42 -16.79 43.68
C ASN A 350 10.00 -16.80 43.09
N GLY A 351 9.87 -16.71 41.76
CA GLY A 351 8.70 -17.26 41.05
C GLY A 351 8.49 -16.68 39.64
N TRP A 352 8.40 -17.55 38.63
CA TRP A 352 8.11 -17.19 37.25
C TRP A 352 6.67 -16.69 37.08
N THR A 353 6.47 -15.56 36.38
CA THR A 353 5.13 -15.09 35.94
C THR A 353 5.19 -14.62 34.48
N PHE A 354 4.14 -14.93 33.71
CA PHE A 354 3.93 -14.61 32.30
C PHE A 354 3.52 -13.14 32.07
N VAL A 355 3.73 -12.64 30.84
CA VAL A 355 3.33 -11.35 30.23
C VAL A 355 2.44 -10.45 31.11
N GLY A 356 2.95 -9.26 31.49
CA GLY A 356 2.13 -8.23 32.13
C GLY A 356 2.78 -7.10 32.93
N ASP A 357 4.06 -6.70 32.73
CA ASP A 357 4.65 -5.52 33.40
C ASP A 357 5.58 -4.70 32.48
N PRO A 358 5.74 -3.38 32.70
CA PRO A 358 6.39 -2.45 31.76
C PRO A 358 7.92 -2.52 31.73
N LEU A 359 8.50 -2.34 30.53
CA LEU A 359 9.94 -2.25 30.25
C LEU A 359 10.60 -1.02 30.93
N PRO A 360 11.92 -1.06 31.22
CA PRO A 360 12.66 0.10 31.70
C PRO A 360 12.67 1.25 30.67
N ALA A 361 12.69 2.48 31.17
CA ALA A 361 12.38 3.74 30.47
C ALA A 361 13.29 4.16 29.29
N ASN A 362 14.13 3.27 28.78
CA ASN A 362 15.10 3.56 27.72
C ASN A 362 15.43 2.34 26.83
N ALA A 363 14.55 1.34 26.79
CA ALA A 363 14.59 0.25 25.81
C ALA A 363 13.21 0.13 25.14
N GLU A 364 13.11 0.50 23.88
CA GLU A 364 11.93 0.27 23.04
C GLU A 364 12.15 -1.04 22.27
N LEU A 365 11.41 -2.10 22.67
CA LEU A 365 11.32 -3.35 21.90
C LEU A 365 9.98 -3.33 21.16
N TYR A 366 10.02 -3.09 19.84
CA TYR A 366 8.84 -3.27 18.99
C TYR A 366 8.76 -4.75 18.60
N ALA A 367 7.94 -5.51 19.32
CA ALA A 367 7.44 -6.80 18.85
C ALA A 367 5.99 -6.60 18.45
N THR A 368 5.73 -6.35 17.17
CA THR A 368 4.39 -6.43 16.61
C THR A 368 4.27 -7.79 15.92
N GLU A 369 3.45 -8.69 16.49
CA GLU A 369 2.84 -9.74 15.69
C GLU A 369 1.87 -9.05 14.73
N THR A 370 2.37 -8.63 13.57
CA THR A 370 1.50 -8.28 12.45
C THR A 370 1.28 -9.57 11.67
N THR A 371 0.11 -10.19 11.84
CA THR A 371 -0.54 -10.85 10.72
C THR A 371 -0.82 -9.77 9.68
N LYS A 372 0.13 -9.54 8.76
CA LYS A 372 0.02 -8.55 7.69
C LYS A 372 -0.13 -9.28 6.37
N GLY A 373 -1.19 -8.96 5.65
CA GLY A 373 -1.44 -9.35 4.26
C GLY A 373 -0.34 -8.84 3.31
N PRO A 374 -0.36 -9.27 2.05
CA PRO A 374 0.70 -8.99 1.09
C PRO A 374 0.77 -7.49 0.82
N ASN A 375 1.98 -6.94 0.70
CA ASN A 375 2.19 -5.60 0.15
C ASN A 375 2.64 -5.72 -1.31
N PRO A 376 2.26 -4.75 -2.15
CA PRO A 376 2.35 -4.80 -3.60
C PRO A 376 3.76 -4.57 -4.14
N THR A 377 3.94 -5.03 -5.37
CA THR A 377 5.15 -4.92 -6.21
C THR A 377 5.26 -3.50 -6.79
N PRO A 378 6.42 -2.81 -6.76
CA PRO A 378 6.60 -1.56 -7.50
C PRO A 378 6.94 -1.83 -8.98
N GLN A 379 6.21 -1.22 -9.91
CA GLN A 379 6.51 -1.09 -11.34
C GLN A 379 7.13 0.31 -11.63
N PRO A 380 7.79 0.52 -12.79
CA PRO A 380 9.09 1.21 -12.87
C PRO A 380 9.06 2.74 -12.96
N GLU A 381 10.06 3.39 -12.35
CA GLU A 381 10.32 4.83 -12.47
C GLU A 381 10.65 5.24 -13.92
N MET A 382 9.81 6.10 -14.51
CA MET A 382 10.20 6.99 -15.61
C MET A 382 10.44 8.39 -15.08
N GLN A 383 11.67 8.88 -15.25
CA GLN A 383 12.05 10.26 -14.95
C GLN A 383 11.14 11.27 -15.66
N THR A 384 10.59 12.24 -14.91
CA THR A 384 10.47 13.61 -15.45
C THR A 384 10.91 14.65 -14.43
N SER A 385 11.73 15.57 -14.91
CA SER A 385 12.25 16.72 -14.19
C SER A 385 11.14 17.74 -13.93
N GLY A 386 10.84 17.96 -12.66
CA GLY A 386 10.33 19.19 -12.04
C GLY A 386 9.03 19.80 -12.60
N ILE A 387 8.00 19.88 -11.75
CA ILE A 387 7.07 21.02 -11.68
C ILE A 387 6.61 21.15 -10.23
N SER A 388 6.82 22.34 -9.68
CA SER A 388 6.07 22.89 -8.55
C SER A 388 4.81 23.54 -9.12
N ASP A 389 3.66 22.90 -9.01
CA ASP A 389 2.33 23.51 -9.05
C ASP A 389 1.32 22.44 -8.59
N GLU A 390 0.52 22.76 -7.56
CA GLU A 390 -0.52 21.94 -6.94
C GLU A 390 -1.71 21.62 -7.90
N THR A 391 -1.53 21.68 -9.22
CA THR A 391 -2.63 21.61 -10.21
C THR A 391 -2.33 20.71 -11.43
N ALA A 392 -1.34 19.83 -11.35
CA ALA A 392 -0.87 19.07 -12.50
C ALA A 392 -1.52 17.68 -12.65
N TRP A 393 -2.80 17.61 -13.02
CA TRP A 393 -3.60 16.38 -13.21
C TRP A 393 -3.13 15.37 -14.30
N GLY A 394 -1.87 15.42 -14.73
CA GLY A 394 -1.28 14.58 -15.78
C GLY A 394 -0.85 13.17 -15.34
N TRP A 395 -1.42 12.65 -14.25
CA TRP A 395 -1.00 11.41 -13.58
C TRP A 395 -1.82 10.16 -13.97
N TRP A 396 -2.81 10.31 -14.84
CA TRP A 396 -3.65 9.20 -15.28
C TRP A 396 -2.99 8.41 -16.40
N GLN A 397 -2.92 7.09 -16.23
CA GLN A 397 -2.38 6.17 -17.24
C GLN A 397 -3.45 5.17 -17.69
N LEU A 398 -3.57 5.00 -19.01
CA LEU A 398 -4.37 3.92 -19.57
C LEU A 398 -3.59 2.60 -19.45
N TRP A 399 -4.03 1.72 -18.56
CA TRP A 399 -3.32 0.48 -18.27
C TRP A 399 -3.75 -0.64 -19.23
N ASN A 400 -2.91 -0.94 -20.23
CA ASN A 400 -3.17 -1.98 -21.24
C ASN A 400 -2.58 -3.36 -20.89
N GLU A 401 -2.02 -3.55 -19.69
CA GLU A 401 -1.28 -4.76 -19.31
C GLU A 401 -1.91 -5.56 -18.16
N LEU A 402 -3.25 -5.55 -18.03
CA LEU A 402 -3.95 -6.26 -16.94
C LEU A 402 -3.72 -7.79 -16.91
N CYS A 403 -3.21 -8.43 -17.98
CA CYS A 403 -3.19 -9.90 -18.10
C CYS A 403 -1.80 -10.56 -18.25
N GLY A 404 -0.70 -9.89 -17.85
CA GLY A 404 0.61 -10.55 -17.72
C GLY A 404 1.11 -11.30 -18.98
N GLY A 405 0.74 -10.82 -20.18
CA GLY A 405 1.14 -11.43 -21.46
C GLY A 405 0.30 -12.61 -21.95
N GLN A 406 -0.86 -12.92 -21.34
CA GLN A 406 -1.87 -13.81 -21.94
C GLN A 406 -2.90 -13.01 -22.77
N ASP A 407 -3.48 -13.63 -23.81
CA ASP A 407 -4.48 -13.01 -24.69
C ASP A 407 -5.67 -12.47 -23.86
N CYS A 408 -5.69 -11.15 -23.60
CA CYS A 408 -6.74 -10.40 -22.89
C CYS A 408 -8.03 -10.24 -23.72
N ASP A 409 -8.54 -11.31 -24.34
CA ASP A 409 -9.74 -11.27 -25.18
C ASP A 409 -11.04 -10.91 -24.40
N TRP A 410 -10.96 -10.66 -23.09
CA TRP A 410 -12.05 -10.22 -22.21
C TRP A 410 -12.06 -8.71 -21.92
N LEU A 411 -10.94 -8.00 -22.09
CA LEU A 411 -10.96 -6.53 -22.12
C LEU A 411 -11.72 -6.05 -23.36
N GLY A 412 -11.52 -6.74 -24.48
CA GLY A 412 -12.35 -6.63 -25.67
C GLY A 412 -13.66 -7.39 -25.49
N ASN A 413 -14.74 -6.68 -25.21
CA ASN A 413 -16.00 -7.36 -24.94
C ASN A 413 -16.59 -7.93 -26.24
N ALA A 414 -16.71 -9.25 -26.40
CA ALA A 414 -17.52 -9.83 -27.47
C ALA A 414 -19.04 -9.51 -27.33
N SER A 415 -19.44 -8.98 -26.17
CA SER A 415 -20.80 -8.73 -25.68
C SER A 415 -20.95 -7.26 -25.21
N ILE A 416 -22.12 -6.87 -24.69
CA ILE A 416 -22.33 -5.48 -24.24
C ILE A 416 -21.99 -5.37 -22.75
N GLY A 417 -20.97 -4.60 -22.38
CA GLY A 417 -20.64 -4.34 -20.98
C GLY A 417 -21.71 -3.48 -20.32
N ARG A 418 -22.04 -3.75 -19.06
CA ARG A 418 -23.08 -3.00 -18.34
C ARG A 418 -22.58 -2.41 -17.03
N SER A 419 -21.90 -3.20 -16.22
CA SER A 419 -21.62 -2.87 -14.83
C SER A 419 -20.29 -3.45 -14.39
N ALA A 420 -19.61 -2.74 -13.48
CA ALA A 420 -18.40 -3.17 -12.80
C ALA A 420 -18.56 -2.97 -11.29
N SER A 421 -18.03 -3.90 -10.51
CA SER A 421 -18.07 -3.86 -9.05
C SER A 421 -16.70 -4.28 -8.49
N TRP A 422 -16.14 -3.48 -7.59
CA TRP A 422 -14.96 -3.84 -6.83
C TRP A 422 -15.35 -4.48 -5.49
N ILE A 423 -14.78 -5.65 -5.18
CA ILE A 423 -15.05 -6.40 -3.95
C ILE A 423 -13.88 -7.31 -3.62
N ASP A 424 -13.45 -7.37 -2.37
CA ASP A 424 -12.48 -8.38 -1.90
C ASP A 424 -13.24 -9.68 -1.59
N TYR A 425 -13.44 -10.53 -2.59
CA TYR A 425 -14.31 -11.71 -2.44
C TYR A 425 -13.60 -12.86 -1.72
N ASP A 426 -12.28 -12.90 -1.75
CA ASP A 426 -11.50 -13.99 -1.14
C ASP A 426 -10.82 -13.61 0.19
N ARG A 427 -10.99 -12.35 0.61
CA ARG A 427 -10.48 -11.75 1.84
C ARG A 427 -8.96 -11.78 1.92
N ASP A 428 -8.27 -11.68 0.79
CA ASP A 428 -6.82 -11.54 0.76
C ASP A 428 -6.35 -10.08 0.92
N GLY A 429 -7.31 -9.16 1.01
CA GLY A 429 -7.14 -7.73 1.18
C GLY A 429 -7.17 -6.98 -0.15
N TRP A 430 -7.04 -7.64 -1.30
CA TRP A 430 -6.99 -6.96 -2.57
C TRP A 430 -8.40 -6.84 -3.17
N PRO A 431 -8.84 -5.65 -3.62
CA PRO A 431 -10.13 -5.53 -4.27
C PRO A 431 -10.11 -6.25 -5.61
N ASP A 432 -11.04 -7.17 -5.81
CA ASP A 432 -11.26 -7.94 -7.03
C ASP A 432 -12.35 -7.29 -7.89
N LEU A 433 -12.31 -7.55 -9.19
CA LEU A 433 -13.21 -6.91 -10.16
C LEU A 433 -14.24 -7.88 -10.70
N TYR A 434 -15.52 -7.59 -10.50
CA TYR A 434 -16.62 -8.28 -11.16
C TYR A 434 -17.19 -7.46 -12.32
N LEU A 435 -17.45 -8.11 -13.46
CA LEU A 435 -18.03 -7.52 -14.67
C LEU A 435 -19.33 -8.21 -15.04
N ALA A 436 -20.39 -7.41 -15.18
CA ALA A 436 -21.67 -7.86 -15.71
C ALA A 436 -21.80 -7.51 -17.21
N ASN A 437 -22.12 -8.53 -18.02
CA ASN A 437 -22.20 -8.44 -19.46
C ASN A 437 -23.61 -8.81 -19.97
N ALA A 438 -24.25 -7.86 -20.66
CA ALA A 438 -25.52 -8.07 -21.32
C ALA A 438 -25.35 -8.96 -22.57
N GLY A 439 -25.93 -10.16 -22.51
CA GLY A 439 -25.93 -11.12 -23.62
C GLY A 439 -24.61 -11.89 -23.80
N GLY A 440 -23.73 -11.84 -22.79
CA GLY A 440 -22.43 -12.52 -22.74
C GLY A 440 -22.19 -13.24 -21.42
N GLU A 441 -20.98 -13.74 -21.21
CA GLU A 441 -20.54 -14.30 -19.93
C GLU A 441 -20.12 -13.17 -18.99
N ASN A 442 -20.51 -13.25 -17.72
CA ASN A 442 -19.99 -12.37 -16.68
C ASN A 442 -18.56 -12.83 -16.32
N ALA A 443 -17.75 -11.92 -15.77
CA ALA A 443 -16.37 -12.24 -15.40
C ALA A 443 -16.09 -11.81 -13.96
N LEU A 444 -15.38 -12.65 -13.21
CA LEU A 444 -14.76 -12.27 -11.95
C LEU A 444 -13.24 -12.34 -12.14
N LEU A 445 -12.56 -11.27 -11.79
CA LEU A 445 -11.12 -11.13 -11.93
C LEU A 445 -10.52 -10.91 -10.56
N ARG A 446 -9.64 -11.84 -10.16
CA ARG A 446 -8.93 -11.76 -8.89
C ARG A 446 -7.74 -10.83 -9.01
N ASN A 447 -7.58 -9.94 -8.05
CA ASN A 447 -6.38 -9.13 -7.88
C ASN A 447 -5.29 -9.94 -7.18
N LEU A 448 -4.13 -10.06 -7.83
CA LEU A 448 -3.01 -10.85 -7.29
C LEU A 448 -2.10 -10.04 -6.35
N GLY A 449 -2.38 -8.74 -6.18
CA GLY A 449 -1.60 -7.83 -5.36
C GLY A 449 -0.24 -7.47 -5.94
N ASP A 450 0.04 -7.86 -7.19
CA ASP A 450 1.28 -7.53 -7.91
C ASP A 450 1.04 -6.57 -9.09
N GLY A 451 -0.12 -5.90 -9.10
CA GLY A 451 -0.58 -5.03 -10.17
C GLY A 451 -1.27 -5.78 -11.32
N THR A 452 -1.57 -7.07 -11.17
CA THR A 452 -2.24 -7.88 -12.21
C THR A 452 -3.58 -8.48 -11.75
N LEU A 453 -4.47 -8.70 -12.73
CA LEU A 453 -5.77 -9.34 -12.56
C LEU A 453 -5.80 -10.71 -13.25
N GLU A 454 -6.31 -11.73 -12.57
CA GLU A 454 -6.50 -13.07 -13.12
C GLU A 454 -7.98 -13.42 -13.27
N LEU A 455 -8.40 -13.81 -14.48
CA LEU A 455 -9.76 -14.32 -14.71
C LEU A 455 -9.99 -15.61 -13.90
N THR A 456 -11.01 -15.62 -13.05
CA THR A 456 -11.30 -16.76 -12.18
C THR A 456 -12.42 -17.65 -12.76
N ASP A 457 -12.18 -18.97 -12.80
CA ASP A 457 -13.19 -19.96 -13.17
C ASP A 457 -13.98 -20.41 -11.94
N ILE A 458 -14.99 -19.63 -11.55
CA ILE A 458 -15.84 -19.89 -10.36
C ILE A 458 -17.21 -20.54 -10.68
N GLY A 459 -17.37 -21.18 -11.84
CA GLY A 459 -18.52 -22.07 -12.11
C GLY A 459 -19.85 -21.38 -12.47
N PRO A 460 -21.00 -21.70 -11.81
CA PRO A 460 -22.34 -21.27 -12.24
C PRO A 460 -22.59 -19.76 -12.12
N PHE A 461 -21.75 -19.06 -11.37
CA PHE A 461 -21.78 -17.63 -11.11
C PHE A 461 -21.44 -16.78 -12.36
N THR A 462 -20.59 -17.30 -13.24
CA THR A 462 -20.14 -16.63 -14.46
C THR A 462 -20.77 -17.20 -15.74
N ALA A 463 -21.33 -18.41 -15.67
CA ALA A 463 -21.78 -19.17 -16.83
C ALA A 463 -23.23 -18.89 -17.25
N GLY A 464 -23.42 -18.27 -18.42
CA GLY A 464 -24.66 -18.34 -19.20
C GLY A 464 -25.91 -17.75 -18.53
N LEU A 465 -25.72 -16.71 -17.72
CA LEU A 465 -26.82 -15.98 -17.10
C LEU A 465 -27.50 -15.07 -18.15
N ALA A 466 -28.75 -14.70 -17.89
CA ALA A 466 -29.56 -13.88 -18.79
C ALA A 466 -28.93 -12.48 -19.01
N ASN A 467 -29.67 -11.57 -19.65
CA ASN A 467 -29.27 -10.19 -19.92
C ASN A 467 -28.95 -9.41 -18.62
N THR A 468 -27.79 -9.67 -18.02
CA THR A 468 -27.33 -9.11 -16.74
C THR A 468 -26.97 -7.65 -16.99
N VAL A 469 -27.52 -6.76 -16.19
CA VAL A 469 -27.36 -5.30 -16.37
C VAL A 469 -26.71 -4.60 -15.19
N ALA A 470 -26.73 -5.21 -14.02
CA ALA A 470 -26.04 -4.72 -12.83
C ALA A 470 -25.74 -5.89 -11.88
N ALA A 471 -24.75 -5.69 -11.03
CA ALA A 471 -24.51 -6.52 -9.86
C ALA A 471 -24.39 -5.61 -8.62
N ALA A 472 -25.04 -6.02 -7.54
CA ALA A 472 -24.94 -5.37 -6.25
C ALA A 472 -24.36 -6.37 -5.25
N TRP A 473 -23.20 -6.04 -4.68
CA TRP A 473 -22.45 -6.91 -3.78
C TRP A 473 -22.58 -6.44 -2.34
N ALA A 474 -22.90 -7.37 -1.44
CA ALA A 474 -23.09 -7.15 -0.01
C ALA A 474 -23.12 -8.49 0.74
N ASP A 475 -22.88 -8.52 2.04
CA ASP A 475 -23.10 -9.71 2.89
C ASP A 475 -24.59 -9.83 3.25
N ALA A 476 -25.32 -10.62 2.47
CA ALA A 476 -26.77 -10.71 2.52
C ALA A 476 -27.27 -11.73 3.55
N ASP A 477 -26.46 -12.70 3.97
CA ASP A 477 -26.80 -13.63 5.05
C ASP A 477 -26.06 -13.39 6.37
N ASN A 478 -25.32 -12.26 6.43
CA ASN A 478 -24.62 -11.74 7.59
C ASN A 478 -23.58 -12.74 8.11
N ASP A 479 -22.93 -13.48 7.22
CA ASP A 479 -21.89 -14.47 7.51
C ASP A 479 -20.46 -13.93 7.35
N GLY A 480 -20.35 -12.69 6.85
CA GLY A 480 -19.16 -11.89 6.64
C GLY A 480 -18.54 -12.05 5.26
N ASP A 481 -19.00 -12.98 4.44
CA ASP A 481 -18.55 -13.17 3.07
C ASP A 481 -19.42 -12.31 2.13
N PRO A 482 -18.84 -11.67 1.10
CA PRO A 482 -19.64 -10.85 0.21
C PRO A 482 -20.45 -11.70 -0.78
N ASP A 483 -21.76 -11.53 -0.74
CA ASP A 483 -22.71 -12.15 -1.66
C ASP A 483 -22.97 -11.26 -2.88
N ALA A 484 -23.43 -11.87 -3.97
CA ALA A 484 -23.76 -11.13 -5.19
C ALA A 484 -25.23 -11.29 -5.55
N TYR A 485 -25.90 -10.14 -5.72
CA TYR A 485 -27.22 -10.08 -6.34
C TYR A 485 -27.11 -9.55 -7.76
N LEU A 486 -27.45 -10.42 -8.72
CA LEU A 486 -27.38 -10.14 -10.15
C LEU A 486 -28.74 -9.69 -10.67
N VAL A 487 -28.75 -8.50 -11.26
CA VAL A 487 -29.95 -7.86 -11.82
C VAL A 487 -29.99 -8.14 -13.31
N HIS A 488 -31.13 -8.68 -13.77
CA HIS A 488 -31.37 -9.02 -15.16
C HIS A 488 -32.50 -8.18 -15.75
N ALA A 489 -32.39 -7.86 -17.04
CA ALA A 489 -33.48 -7.27 -17.79
C ALA A 489 -34.37 -8.36 -18.43
N HIS A 490 -35.64 -8.39 -18.04
CA HIS A 490 -36.68 -9.31 -18.51
C HIS A 490 -36.42 -10.79 -18.21
N SER A 491 -35.71 -11.08 -17.12
CA SER A 491 -35.45 -12.44 -16.62
C SER A 491 -35.35 -12.41 -15.10
N PRO A 492 -35.63 -13.52 -14.40
CA PRO A 492 -35.55 -13.54 -12.93
C PRO A 492 -34.15 -13.19 -12.44
N ASN A 493 -34.04 -12.19 -11.56
CA ASN A 493 -32.83 -11.84 -10.80
C ASN A 493 -32.35 -13.02 -9.95
N GLN A 494 -31.07 -13.00 -9.57
CA GLN A 494 -30.43 -14.11 -8.87
C GLN A 494 -29.58 -13.63 -7.71
N LEU A 495 -29.72 -14.29 -6.56
CA LEU A 495 -28.84 -14.12 -5.39
C LEU A 495 -27.90 -15.31 -5.31
N PHE A 496 -26.60 -15.04 -5.21
CA PHE A 496 -25.57 -16.03 -4.98
C PHE A 496 -24.95 -15.76 -3.61
N LEU A 497 -25.09 -16.74 -2.70
CA LEU A 497 -24.46 -16.69 -1.39
C LEU A 497 -23.06 -17.28 -1.49
N GLN A 498 -22.10 -16.61 -0.86
CA GLN A 498 -20.76 -17.12 -0.66
C GLN A 498 -20.72 -17.96 0.62
N SER A 499 -19.87 -18.99 0.65
CA SER A 499 -19.70 -19.85 1.85
C SER A 499 -18.23 -20.06 2.21
N GLY A 500 -17.39 -19.17 1.69
CA GLY A 500 -15.93 -19.20 1.73
C GLY A 500 -15.33 -18.70 0.40
N PRO A 501 -14.03 -18.38 0.38
CA PRO A 501 -13.33 -17.78 -0.78
C PRO A 501 -13.66 -18.46 -2.11
N GLY A 502 -14.35 -17.75 -3.00
CA GLY A 502 -14.69 -18.20 -4.36
C GLY A 502 -15.75 -19.30 -4.48
N VAL A 503 -16.44 -19.66 -3.39
CA VAL A 503 -17.47 -20.73 -3.39
C VAL A 503 -18.87 -20.12 -3.32
N PHE A 504 -19.48 -19.94 -4.49
CA PHE A 504 -20.82 -19.37 -4.64
C PHE A 504 -21.90 -20.43 -4.87
N THR A 505 -23.06 -20.25 -4.23
CA THR A 505 -24.26 -21.06 -4.44
C THR A 505 -25.46 -20.15 -4.71
N GLU A 506 -26.18 -20.40 -5.82
CA GLU A 506 -27.43 -19.70 -6.07
C GLU A 506 -28.47 -20.06 -4.99
N ALA A 507 -28.98 -19.05 -4.30
CA ALA A 507 -29.93 -19.17 -3.19
C ALA A 507 -31.13 -18.21 -3.33
N THR A 508 -31.51 -17.87 -4.56
CA THR A 508 -32.55 -16.86 -4.84
C THR A 508 -33.92 -17.21 -4.22
N PRO A 509 -34.41 -16.46 -3.23
CA PRO A 509 -35.75 -16.62 -2.68
C PRO A 509 -36.79 -16.01 -3.63
N PRO A 510 -38.08 -16.41 -3.54
CA PRO A 510 -39.13 -15.89 -4.40
C PRO A 510 -39.31 -14.36 -4.38
N ALA A 511 -39.03 -13.70 -3.25
CA ALA A 511 -39.13 -12.25 -3.11
C ALA A 511 -38.04 -11.49 -3.89
N LEU A 512 -36.88 -12.13 -4.12
CA LEU A 512 -35.76 -11.56 -4.86
C LEU A 512 -35.70 -12.04 -6.32
N ALA A 513 -36.50 -13.03 -6.71
CA ALA A 513 -36.58 -13.52 -8.08
C ALA A 513 -37.46 -12.62 -9.00
N ASP A 514 -37.30 -11.30 -8.91
CA ASP A 514 -38.02 -10.34 -9.76
C ASP A 514 -37.61 -10.53 -11.23
N ALA A 515 -38.58 -10.55 -12.12
CA ALA A 515 -38.37 -10.79 -13.56
C ALA A 515 -38.78 -9.59 -14.43
N GLY A 516 -38.80 -8.38 -13.84
CA GLY A 516 -39.05 -7.13 -14.52
C GLY A 516 -37.92 -6.73 -15.48
N ASP A 517 -38.00 -5.51 -16.01
CA ASP A 517 -36.87 -4.86 -16.70
C ASP A 517 -35.95 -4.22 -15.65
N GLY A 518 -35.25 -5.05 -14.85
CA GLY A 518 -34.36 -4.58 -13.80
C GLY A 518 -33.26 -3.66 -14.35
N ARG A 519 -32.81 -2.68 -13.55
CA ARG A 519 -31.79 -1.70 -13.98
C ARG A 519 -30.62 -1.56 -13.02
N ALA A 520 -30.90 -1.44 -11.73
CA ALA A 520 -29.92 -1.31 -10.66
C ALA A 520 -30.51 -1.83 -9.35
N ALA A 521 -29.65 -2.18 -8.40
CA ALA A 521 -30.06 -2.50 -7.04
C ALA A 521 -29.09 -1.86 -6.03
N ALA A 522 -29.59 -1.53 -4.84
CA ALA A 522 -28.81 -0.93 -3.76
C ALA A 522 -29.20 -1.56 -2.42
N TRP A 523 -28.19 -1.90 -1.62
CA TRP A 523 -28.34 -2.52 -0.30
C TRP A 523 -28.30 -1.47 0.80
N ALA A 524 -29.15 -1.63 1.81
CA ALA A 524 -29.13 -0.87 3.06
C ALA A 524 -29.85 -1.64 4.16
N ASP A 525 -29.47 -1.44 5.42
CA ASP A 525 -30.23 -1.92 6.57
C ASP A 525 -31.28 -0.84 6.92
N TYR A 526 -32.43 -0.82 6.23
CA TYR A 526 -33.35 0.33 6.31
C TYR A 526 -34.21 0.31 7.58
N ASP A 527 -34.35 -0.84 8.24
CA ASP A 527 -35.09 -0.95 9.51
C ASP A 527 -34.20 -1.18 10.73
N LEU A 528 -32.87 -1.06 10.55
CA LEU A 528 -31.83 -1.10 11.57
C LEU A 528 -31.88 -2.41 12.39
N ASP A 529 -32.17 -3.52 11.73
CA ASP A 529 -32.24 -4.84 12.35
C ASP A 529 -30.94 -5.66 12.22
N GLY A 530 -29.95 -5.10 11.50
CA GLY A 530 -28.60 -5.64 11.34
C GLY A 530 -28.44 -6.50 10.08
N ASP A 531 -29.51 -6.79 9.36
CA ASP A 531 -29.50 -7.56 8.12
C ASP A 531 -29.70 -6.61 6.92
N LEU A 532 -28.90 -6.76 5.86
CA LEU A 532 -29.00 -5.86 4.70
C LEU A 532 -30.24 -6.17 3.86
N ASP A 533 -31.06 -5.15 3.63
CA ASP A 533 -32.23 -5.14 2.75
C ASP A 533 -31.88 -4.64 1.35
N LEU A 534 -32.81 -4.83 0.41
CA LEU A 534 -32.59 -4.53 -1.00
C LEU A 534 -33.68 -3.63 -1.59
N PHE A 535 -33.25 -2.57 -2.27
CA PHE A 535 -34.09 -1.85 -3.24
C PHE A 535 -33.67 -2.15 -4.68
N LEU A 536 -34.64 -2.47 -5.53
CA LEU A 536 -34.45 -2.79 -6.95
C LEU A 536 -35.22 -1.77 -7.80
N THR A 537 -34.50 -1.17 -8.75
CA THR A 537 -35.09 -0.31 -9.78
C THR A 537 -35.47 -1.10 -11.03
N ASN A 538 -36.62 -0.77 -11.58
CA ASN A 538 -37.22 -1.44 -12.73
C ASN A 538 -37.68 -0.41 -13.77
N TYR A 539 -37.35 -0.66 -15.03
CA TYR A 539 -37.79 0.19 -16.13
C TYR A 539 -39.22 -0.19 -16.56
N ALA A 540 -40.19 0.63 -16.18
CA ALA A 540 -41.61 0.50 -16.47
C ALA A 540 -42.26 -0.81 -15.98
N SER A 541 -41.62 -1.52 -15.05
CA SER A 541 -42.09 -2.80 -14.49
C SER A 541 -42.44 -2.74 -12.99
N GLY A 542 -42.21 -1.58 -12.36
CA GLY A 542 -42.44 -1.34 -10.93
C GLY A 542 -41.25 -1.74 -10.08
N ASP A 543 -40.77 -0.81 -9.26
CA ASP A 543 -39.64 -1.03 -8.35
C ASP A 543 -39.99 -2.04 -7.25
N ARG A 544 -38.96 -2.57 -6.57
CA ARG A 544 -39.15 -3.46 -5.41
C ARG A 544 -38.38 -2.94 -4.20
N LEU A 545 -39.02 -2.93 -3.05
CA LEU A 545 -38.36 -2.86 -1.76
C LEU A 545 -38.53 -4.21 -1.08
N VAL A 546 -37.43 -4.88 -0.77
CA VAL A 546 -37.44 -6.23 -0.20
C VAL A 546 -36.67 -6.21 1.11
N ARG A 547 -37.36 -6.62 2.17
CA ARG A 547 -36.78 -6.78 3.51
C ARG A 547 -36.06 -8.11 3.64
N ASN A 548 -34.90 -8.13 4.25
CA ASN A 548 -34.24 -9.32 4.76
C ASN A 548 -34.73 -9.61 6.18
N ASP A 549 -35.36 -10.75 6.40
CA ASP A 549 -35.85 -11.14 7.74
C ASP A 549 -34.83 -12.01 8.50
N GLY A 550 -33.59 -12.04 8.01
CA GLY A 550 -32.49 -12.86 8.50
C GLY A 550 -32.57 -14.33 8.06
N ALA A 551 -31.44 -15.01 8.20
CA ALA A 551 -31.28 -16.44 7.88
C ALA A 551 -31.75 -16.83 6.46
N GLY A 552 -31.53 -15.93 5.49
CA GLY A 552 -31.89 -16.13 4.07
C GLY A 552 -33.38 -16.03 3.76
N SER A 553 -34.19 -15.46 4.66
CA SER A 553 -35.61 -15.18 4.43
C SER A 553 -35.81 -13.75 3.96
N PHE A 554 -36.65 -13.53 2.95
CA PHE A 554 -36.91 -12.20 2.40
C PHE A 554 -38.41 -11.95 2.20
N THR A 555 -38.85 -10.75 2.54
CA THR A 555 -40.26 -10.30 2.43
C THR A 555 -40.37 -9.07 1.54
N ASP A 556 -41.24 -9.14 0.53
CA ASP A 556 -41.58 -7.97 -0.31
C ASP A 556 -42.33 -6.92 0.54
N ARG A 557 -41.76 -5.71 0.62
CA ARG A 557 -42.26 -4.52 1.30
C ARG A 557 -42.43 -3.33 0.36
N THR A 558 -42.61 -3.60 -0.94
CA THR A 558 -42.90 -2.58 -1.95
C THR A 558 -44.14 -1.76 -1.58
N ASP A 559 -45.04 -2.28 -0.74
CA ASP A 559 -46.19 -1.57 -0.20
C ASP A 559 -45.84 -0.30 0.60
N LEU A 560 -44.63 -0.23 1.17
CA LEU A 560 -44.17 0.93 1.95
C LEU A 560 -43.87 2.17 1.11
N ILE A 561 -43.48 1.96 -0.15
CA ILE A 561 -43.09 3.02 -1.08
C ILE A 561 -44.09 3.20 -2.22
N SER A 562 -45.04 2.27 -2.38
CA SER A 562 -46.06 2.31 -3.44
C SER A 562 -47.14 3.36 -3.17
N GLN A 563 -47.42 4.26 -4.12
CA GLN A 563 -48.59 5.14 -4.06
C GLN A 563 -49.67 4.83 -5.12
N PRO A 564 -50.94 5.28 -4.93
CA PRO A 564 -52.01 5.00 -5.89
C PRO A 564 -51.81 5.66 -7.26
N GLY A 565 -51.78 4.85 -8.32
CA GLY A 565 -51.60 5.31 -9.72
C GLY A 565 -50.22 5.02 -10.32
N TRP A 566 -49.38 4.28 -9.59
CA TRP A 566 -47.97 4.03 -9.85
C TRP A 566 -47.73 2.71 -10.60
N ASP A 567 -48.16 2.65 -11.86
CA ASP A 567 -47.87 1.52 -12.74
C ASP A 567 -47.09 2.05 -13.96
N GLY A 568 -45.75 1.93 -13.96
CA GLY A 568 -44.92 2.19 -15.15
C GLY A 568 -43.80 3.23 -15.03
N GLU A 569 -43.28 3.49 -13.83
CA GLU A 569 -42.08 4.33 -13.59
C GLU A 569 -40.84 3.74 -14.23
N ALA A 570 -39.94 4.58 -14.71
CA ALA A 570 -38.75 4.16 -15.46
C ALA A 570 -37.49 4.36 -14.62
N SER A 571 -37.51 3.85 -13.39
CA SER A 571 -36.41 3.99 -12.44
C SER A 571 -35.15 3.28 -12.95
N VAL A 572 -33.99 3.89 -12.73
CA VAL A 572 -32.70 3.41 -13.29
C VAL A 572 -31.52 3.49 -12.33
N GLY A 573 -31.62 4.25 -11.26
CA GLY A 573 -30.60 4.37 -10.23
C GLY A 573 -31.23 4.64 -8.87
N ALA A 574 -30.52 4.24 -7.82
CA ALA A 574 -30.95 4.44 -6.44
C ALA A 574 -29.72 4.57 -5.53
N ALA A 575 -29.84 5.39 -4.48
CA ALA A 575 -28.81 5.52 -3.47
C ALA A 575 -29.45 5.77 -2.09
N TRP A 576 -28.85 5.14 -1.08
CA TRP A 576 -29.25 5.26 0.32
C TRP A 576 -28.32 6.21 1.07
N ALA A 577 -28.88 7.06 1.92
CA ALA A 577 -28.14 7.89 2.89
C ALA A 577 -29.10 8.40 3.98
N ASP A 578 -28.62 8.56 5.20
CA ASP A 578 -29.30 9.32 6.24
C ASP A 578 -29.03 10.83 6.00
N TYR A 579 -29.93 11.51 5.28
CA TYR A 579 -29.68 12.90 4.86
C TYR A 579 -30.10 13.93 5.94
N ASP A 580 -31.00 13.53 6.85
CA ASP A 580 -31.49 14.40 7.93
C ASP A 580 -30.91 14.07 9.33
N GLU A 581 -29.90 13.20 9.36
CA GLU A 581 -29.13 12.81 10.55
C GLU A 581 -30.01 12.26 11.68
N ASP A 582 -31.10 11.58 11.33
CA ASP A 582 -32.04 10.98 12.28
C ASP A 582 -31.73 9.51 12.61
N GLY A 583 -30.77 8.92 11.87
CA GLY A 583 -30.27 7.56 12.03
C GLY A 583 -30.93 6.54 11.11
N ASP A 584 -31.97 6.90 10.36
CA ASP A 584 -32.67 6.01 9.45
C ASP A 584 -32.21 6.25 8.00
N PRO A 585 -31.74 5.22 7.25
CA PRO A 585 -31.35 5.41 5.85
C PRO A 585 -32.52 5.81 4.95
N ASP A 586 -32.39 6.93 4.23
CA ASP A 586 -33.35 7.45 3.26
C ASP A 586 -33.00 7.05 1.82
N LEU A 587 -34.01 7.02 0.95
CA LEU A 587 -33.88 6.49 -0.41
C LEU A 587 -34.12 7.57 -1.47
N TYR A 588 -33.10 7.89 -2.25
CA TYR A 588 -33.25 8.68 -3.48
C TYR A 588 -33.28 7.77 -4.71
N VAL A 589 -34.24 8.00 -5.61
CA VAL A 589 -34.46 7.20 -6.82
C VAL A 589 -34.49 8.09 -8.05
N THR A 590 -33.68 7.76 -9.05
CA THR A 590 -33.65 8.46 -10.34
C THR A 590 -34.62 7.82 -11.34
N ASP A 591 -35.34 8.65 -12.11
CA ASP A 591 -36.28 8.20 -13.14
C ASP A 591 -35.87 8.69 -14.53
N ALA A 592 -35.80 7.75 -15.47
CA ALA A 592 -35.40 7.99 -16.85
C ALA A 592 -36.40 8.80 -17.69
N THR A 593 -37.65 8.91 -17.26
CA THR A 593 -38.75 9.48 -18.06
C THR A 593 -39.67 10.40 -17.26
N GLY A 594 -39.59 10.34 -15.93
CA GLY A 594 -40.35 11.11 -14.97
C GLY A 594 -39.46 11.98 -14.07
N ALA A 595 -40.03 12.39 -12.95
CA ALA A 595 -39.29 13.10 -11.91
C ALA A 595 -38.62 12.09 -10.96
N ASN A 596 -37.42 12.43 -10.51
CA ASN A 596 -36.75 11.71 -9.42
C ASN A 596 -37.52 11.85 -8.12
N ARG A 597 -37.21 10.99 -7.14
CA ARG A 597 -37.97 10.90 -5.88
C ARG A 597 -37.03 10.74 -4.69
N LEU A 598 -37.34 11.41 -3.59
CA LEU A 598 -36.71 11.18 -2.27
C LEU A 598 -37.76 10.68 -1.30
N TYR A 599 -37.54 9.47 -0.77
CA TYR A 599 -38.34 8.90 0.29
C TYR A 599 -37.58 9.02 1.60
N ARG A 600 -38.13 9.80 2.52
CA ARG A 600 -37.64 9.81 3.90
C ARG A 600 -38.13 8.56 4.62
N ASN A 601 -37.23 7.87 5.29
CA ASN A 601 -37.55 6.75 6.14
C ASN A 601 -37.99 7.25 7.53
N ASP A 602 -39.19 6.88 7.98
CA ASP A 602 -39.74 7.31 9.27
C ASP A 602 -39.69 6.15 10.28
N GLY A 603 -38.51 5.56 10.51
CA GLY A 603 -38.28 4.46 11.45
C GLY A 603 -38.51 3.05 10.90
N GLY A 604 -38.10 2.79 9.65
CA GLY A 604 -38.08 1.49 8.97
C GLY A 604 -39.45 0.89 8.61
N LEU A 605 -40.53 1.38 9.23
CA LEU A 605 -41.88 0.84 9.06
C LEU A 605 -42.77 1.72 8.18
N ALA A 606 -42.30 2.89 7.77
CA ALA A 606 -43.00 3.82 6.92
C ALA A 606 -42.00 4.66 6.13
N PHE A 607 -42.33 4.94 4.87
CA PHE A 607 -41.60 5.90 4.04
C PHE A 607 -42.54 7.04 3.67
N THR A 608 -42.04 8.26 3.75
CA THR A 608 -42.74 9.46 3.28
C THR A 608 -42.03 10.00 2.04
N ASP A 609 -42.76 10.06 0.93
CA ASP A 609 -42.30 10.79 -0.26
C ASP A 609 -42.29 12.29 0.04
N ILE A 610 -41.09 12.85 0.17
CA ILE A 610 -40.85 14.26 0.45
C ILE A 610 -40.44 15.04 -0.79
N THR A 611 -40.62 14.45 -1.98
CA THR A 611 -40.24 15.05 -3.25
C THR A 611 -40.93 16.40 -3.45
N ASP A 612 -40.16 17.48 -3.31
CA ASP A 612 -40.58 18.85 -3.58
C ASP A 612 -39.43 19.67 -4.17
N GLY A 613 -39.78 20.72 -4.92
CA GLY A 613 -38.81 21.64 -5.50
C GLY A 613 -37.72 20.94 -6.33
N PRO A 614 -36.43 21.14 -6.01
CA PRO A 614 -35.32 20.63 -6.81
C PRO A 614 -35.11 19.11 -6.68
N LEU A 615 -35.64 18.46 -5.63
CA LEU A 615 -35.52 17.01 -5.44
C LEU A 615 -36.26 16.22 -6.52
N GLY A 616 -37.37 16.77 -7.01
CA GLY A 616 -38.17 16.20 -8.10
C GLY A 616 -37.64 16.58 -9.49
N ASP A 617 -36.32 16.55 -9.69
CA ASP A 617 -35.72 16.87 -10.98
C ASP A 617 -36.26 15.94 -12.08
N ALA A 618 -36.59 16.54 -13.22
CA ALA A 618 -37.25 15.85 -14.34
C ALA A 618 -36.34 15.75 -15.59
N GLY A 619 -35.02 15.83 -15.40
CA GLY A 619 -34.00 15.84 -16.47
C GLY A 619 -33.68 14.48 -17.09
N ALA A 620 -34.53 13.47 -16.91
CA ALA A 620 -34.25 12.07 -17.24
C ALA A 620 -33.03 11.54 -16.47
N GLY A 621 -33.21 11.40 -15.15
CA GLY A 621 -32.18 10.97 -14.21
C GLY A 621 -31.63 9.60 -14.56
N ARG A 622 -30.31 9.43 -14.38
CA ARG A 622 -29.59 8.16 -14.60
C ARG A 622 -28.83 7.71 -13.37
N GLY A 623 -27.85 8.50 -12.96
CA GLY A 623 -26.99 8.22 -11.82
C GLY A 623 -27.12 9.27 -10.73
N VAL A 624 -26.85 8.87 -9.50
CA VAL A 624 -26.90 9.73 -8.33
C VAL A 624 -25.80 9.36 -7.34
N VAL A 625 -25.18 10.34 -6.70
CA VAL A 625 -24.25 10.12 -5.59
C VAL A 625 -24.57 11.07 -4.44
N TRP A 626 -24.44 10.56 -3.22
CA TRP A 626 -24.43 11.35 -2.00
C TRP A 626 -22.98 11.71 -1.64
N GLY A 627 -22.75 12.94 -1.18
CA GLY A 627 -21.43 13.38 -0.77
C GLY A 627 -21.47 14.73 -0.07
N ASP A 628 -20.53 14.97 0.84
CA ASP A 628 -20.32 16.29 1.46
C ASP A 628 -19.40 17.11 0.53
N PHE A 629 -19.99 17.79 -0.46
CA PHE A 629 -19.22 18.46 -1.53
C PHE A 629 -18.72 19.85 -1.12
N ASP A 630 -19.26 20.48 -0.08
CA ASP A 630 -18.74 21.74 0.46
C ASP A 630 -18.13 21.63 1.87
N ASN A 631 -17.87 20.39 2.31
CA ASN A 631 -17.26 20.04 3.59
C ASN A 631 -17.93 20.73 4.79
N ASP A 632 -19.25 20.91 4.71
CA ASP A 632 -20.04 21.52 5.77
C ASP A 632 -20.54 20.49 6.80
N GLY A 633 -20.30 19.20 6.54
CA GLY A 633 -20.65 18.07 7.38
C GLY A 633 -21.95 17.38 6.98
N LEU A 634 -22.73 17.97 6.06
CA LEU A 634 -24.02 17.47 5.58
C LEU A 634 -23.87 16.79 4.23
N LEU A 635 -24.71 15.79 3.97
CA LEU A 635 -24.70 15.10 2.67
C LEU A 635 -25.54 15.86 1.65
N ASP A 636 -24.89 16.21 0.55
CA ASP A 636 -25.47 16.76 -0.66
C ASP A 636 -25.73 15.68 -1.70
N LEU A 637 -26.50 16.03 -2.73
CA LEU A 637 -26.85 15.12 -3.81
C LEU A 637 -26.33 15.65 -5.14
N TYR A 638 -25.61 14.81 -5.89
CA TYR A 638 -25.30 15.08 -7.29
C TYR A 638 -26.00 14.08 -8.21
N VAL A 639 -26.81 14.59 -9.13
CA VAL A 639 -27.62 13.81 -10.07
C VAL A 639 -27.19 14.08 -11.49
N VAL A 640 -26.95 13.01 -12.25
CA VAL A 640 -26.70 13.09 -13.68
C VAL A 640 -27.93 12.76 -14.50
N ASN A 641 -28.11 13.53 -15.56
CA ASN A 641 -29.28 13.56 -16.43
C ASN A 641 -28.84 13.28 -17.87
N HIS A 642 -29.51 12.33 -18.51
CA HIS A 642 -29.18 12.00 -19.90
C HIS A 642 -29.72 13.05 -20.88
N ASP A 643 -30.91 13.58 -20.58
CA ASP A 643 -31.60 14.57 -21.43
C ASP A 643 -31.89 15.84 -20.61
N GLY A 644 -30.85 16.56 -20.20
CA GLY A 644 -31.01 17.77 -19.41
C GLY A 644 -29.72 18.22 -18.75
N ALA A 645 -29.81 19.30 -17.96
CA ALA A 645 -28.72 19.73 -17.08
C ALA A 645 -28.63 18.77 -15.88
N ASN A 646 -27.40 18.43 -15.50
CA ASN A 646 -27.13 17.76 -14.23
C ASN A 646 -27.45 18.70 -13.05
N ARG A 647 -27.56 18.13 -11.85
CA ARG A 647 -27.97 18.85 -10.64
C ARG A 647 -27.06 18.57 -9.48
N LEU A 648 -26.48 19.62 -8.90
CA LEU A 648 -25.94 19.61 -7.54
C LEU A 648 -26.99 20.19 -6.60
N LEU A 649 -27.52 19.39 -5.70
CA LEU A 649 -28.52 19.77 -4.72
C LEU A 649 -27.88 19.81 -3.34
N ARG A 650 -27.74 21.02 -2.80
CA ARG A 650 -27.14 21.20 -1.47
C ARG A 650 -28.17 21.08 -0.37
N ASN A 651 -27.84 20.31 0.66
CA ASN A 651 -28.61 20.16 1.88
C ASN A 651 -28.44 21.40 2.77
N LEU A 652 -29.55 21.95 3.27
CA LEU A 652 -29.53 23.15 4.11
C LEU A 652 -29.43 22.84 5.61
N GLY A 653 -29.47 21.56 5.97
CA GLY A 653 -29.38 21.09 7.35
C GLY A 653 -30.57 21.50 8.23
N PRO A 654 -30.41 21.40 9.56
CA PRO A 654 -31.49 21.66 10.49
C PRO A 654 -31.99 23.12 10.46
N PRO A 655 -33.29 23.34 10.73
CA PRO A 655 -34.27 22.36 11.24
C PRO A 655 -35.07 21.61 10.17
N ASP A 656 -34.97 22.01 8.90
CA ASP A 656 -35.88 21.54 7.84
C ASP A 656 -35.23 20.55 6.86
N TYR A 657 -33.90 20.43 6.85
CA TYR A 657 -33.10 19.55 5.95
C TYR A 657 -33.55 19.63 4.49
N GLY A 658 -33.97 20.82 4.06
CA GLY A 658 -34.42 21.07 2.70
C GLY A 658 -33.25 21.20 1.74
N PHE A 659 -33.52 20.99 0.45
CA PHE A 659 -32.51 21.09 -0.61
C PHE A 659 -32.67 22.36 -1.44
N VAL A 660 -31.55 22.90 -1.90
CA VAL A 660 -31.49 23.96 -2.91
C VAL A 660 -30.66 23.51 -4.11
N ASP A 661 -31.09 23.87 -5.32
CA ASP A 661 -30.25 23.70 -6.52
C ASP A 661 -29.04 24.65 -6.42
N ALA A 662 -27.86 24.08 -6.19
CA ALA A 662 -26.57 24.76 -6.05
C ALA A 662 -25.75 24.71 -7.36
N THR A 663 -26.30 24.14 -8.44
CA THR A 663 -25.65 24.05 -9.74
C THR A 663 -25.25 25.44 -10.25
N SER A 664 -23.96 25.66 -10.47
CA SER A 664 -23.39 26.97 -10.78
C SER A 664 -22.22 26.98 -11.75
N GLY A 665 -21.65 25.81 -12.07
CA GLY A 665 -20.45 25.66 -12.89
C GLY A 665 -20.54 24.52 -13.92
N PRO A 666 -19.39 23.93 -14.31
CA PRO A 666 -19.32 22.88 -15.33
C PRO A 666 -20.06 21.59 -14.93
N GLU A 667 -20.28 21.37 -13.64
CA GLU A 667 -21.05 20.24 -13.11
C GLU A 667 -22.52 20.25 -13.55
N GLY A 668 -23.04 21.37 -14.03
CA GLY A 668 -24.43 21.46 -14.51
C GLY A 668 -24.64 21.04 -15.97
N ASP A 669 -23.62 21.13 -16.82
CA ASP A 669 -23.72 20.81 -18.26
C ASP A 669 -22.43 20.13 -18.78
N PRO A 670 -21.98 19.01 -18.18
CA PRO A 670 -20.79 18.30 -18.61
C PRO A 670 -21.06 17.36 -19.80
N GLY A 671 -22.31 17.21 -20.23
CA GLY A 671 -22.75 16.28 -21.27
C GLY A 671 -23.97 15.44 -20.83
N PRO A 672 -24.48 14.57 -21.73
CA PRO A 672 -25.56 13.64 -21.44
C PRO A 672 -25.08 12.53 -20.49
N GLY A 673 -25.36 12.73 -19.20
CA GLY A 673 -24.87 11.87 -18.14
C GLY A 673 -25.55 10.51 -18.09
N ARG A 674 -24.74 9.46 -17.94
CA ARG A 674 -25.16 8.05 -17.91
C ARG A 674 -24.92 7.38 -16.56
N SER A 675 -23.81 7.72 -15.90
CA SER A 675 -23.40 7.28 -14.56
C SER A 675 -22.48 8.33 -13.96
N VAL A 676 -22.32 8.31 -12.63
CA VAL A 676 -21.38 9.18 -11.92
C VAL A 676 -20.73 8.42 -10.77
N SER A 677 -19.48 8.73 -10.49
CA SER A 677 -18.74 8.31 -9.31
C SER A 677 -18.14 9.54 -8.63
N SER A 678 -18.11 9.54 -7.30
CA SER A 678 -17.40 10.54 -6.51
C SER A 678 -16.26 9.89 -5.74
N ALA A 679 -15.11 10.55 -5.73
CA ALA A 679 -13.93 10.18 -4.97
C ALA A 679 -13.04 11.42 -4.85
N ASP A 680 -12.07 11.39 -3.97
CA ASP A 680 -11.07 12.44 -3.79
C ASP A 680 -9.85 12.04 -4.62
N PHE A 681 -9.82 12.43 -5.90
CA PHE A 681 -8.88 11.84 -6.87
C PHE A 681 -7.49 12.46 -6.77
N ASP A 682 -7.38 13.72 -6.35
CA ASP A 682 -6.09 14.37 -6.09
C ASP A 682 -5.64 14.32 -4.62
N LEU A 683 -6.39 13.60 -3.78
CA LEU A 683 -6.14 13.45 -2.35
C LEU A 683 -6.05 14.79 -1.61
N ASP A 684 -6.70 15.83 -2.12
CA ASP A 684 -6.70 17.14 -1.48
C ASP A 684 -7.70 17.25 -0.32
N GLY A 685 -8.61 16.29 -0.17
CA GLY A 685 -9.62 16.24 0.90
C GLY A 685 -11.04 16.55 0.43
N ASP A 686 -11.20 16.99 -0.81
CA ASP A 686 -12.46 17.42 -1.39
C ASP A 686 -13.00 16.34 -2.34
N LEU A 687 -14.32 16.08 -2.30
CA LEU A 687 -14.90 15.07 -3.21
C LEU A 687 -15.03 15.64 -4.63
N ASP A 688 -14.38 14.97 -5.57
CA ASP A 688 -14.46 15.21 -7.00
C ASP A 688 -15.56 14.39 -7.66
N LEU A 689 -15.82 14.67 -8.94
CA LEU A 689 -16.82 13.98 -9.75
C LEU A 689 -16.22 13.42 -11.03
N TYR A 690 -16.39 12.12 -11.24
CA TYR A 690 -16.19 11.48 -12.53
C TYR A 690 -17.53 11.14 -13.18
N ILE A 691 -17.80 11.74 -14.33
CA ILE A 691 -19.08 11.65 -15.04
C ILE A 691 -18.89 10.85 -16.32
N VAL A 692 -19.63 9.75 -16.41
CA VAL A 692 -19.73 8.94 -17.61
C VAL A 692 -20.82 9.52 -18.49
N ASN A 693 -20.45 9.95 -19.70
CA ASN A 693 -21.38 10.51 -20.67
C ASN A 693 -21.69 9.51 -21.80
N ASP A 694 -22.89 9.58 -22.35
CA ASP A 694 -23.30 8.81 -23.54
C ASP A 694 -24.12 9.71 -24.48
N PRO A 695 -23.63 10.04 -25.69
CA PRO A 695 -22.44 9.51 -26.36
C PRO A 695 -21.19 10.40 -26.26
N ASP A 696 -21.25 11.49 -25.46
CA ASP A 696 -20.17 12.47 -25.37
C ASP A 696 -19.00 11.97 -24.51
N THR A 697 -17.88 12.68 -24.52
CA THR A 697 -16.70 12.33 -23.73
C THR A 697 -17.00 12.37 -22.23
N ASN A 698 -16.48 11.39 -21.49
CA ASN A 698 -16.50 11.41 -20.03
C ASN A 698 -15.75 12.63 -19.49
N VAL A 699 -16.12 13.07 -18.28
CA VAL A 699 -15.62 14.31 -17.68
C VAL A 699 -15.16 14.03 -16.24
N LEU A 700 -13.97 14.52 -15.90
CA LEU A 700 -13.49 14.62 -14.52
C LEU A 700 -13.58 16.08 -14.08
N LEU A 701 -14.22 16.34 -12.94
CA LEU A 701 -14.37 17.65 -12.33
C LEU A 701 -13.72 17.64 -10.96
N ALA A 702 -12.77 18.56 -10.75
CA ALA A 702 -12.15 18.79 -9.45
C ALA A 702 -12.96 19.77 -8.63
N ASN A 703 -13.13 19.48 -7.35
CA ASN A 703 -13.79 20.36 -6.37
C ASN A 703 -12.76 21.25 -5.67
N ASP A 704 -13.18 22.41 -5.17
CA ASP A 704 -12.31 23.32 -4.39
C ASP A 704 -12.62 23.33 -2.89
N GLY A 705 -13.41 22.35 -2.45
CA GLY A 705 -13.86 22.18 -1.07
C GLY A 705 -14.99 23.12 -0.66
N THR A 706 -15.53 23.91 -1.60
CA THR A 706 -16.70 24.78 -1.37
C THR A 706 -17.91 24.39 -2.21
N GLY A 707 -17.88 23.22 -2.84
CA GLY A 707 -18.88 22.75 -3.78
C GLY A 707 -18.82 23.49 -5.12
N GLN A 708 -17.66 24.03 -5.49
CA GLN A 708 -17.43 24.65 -6.79
C GLN A 708 -16.48 23.77 -7.60
N PHE A 709 -16.93 23.40 -8.79
CA PHE A 709 -16.22 22.44 -9.63
C PHE A 709 -15.49 23.11 -10.80
N SER A 710 -14.34 22.57 -11.16
CA SER A 710 -13.57 22.96 -12.34
C SER A 710 -13.33 21.76 -13.24
N LEU A 711 -13.47 21.97 -14.55
CA LEU A 711 -13.17 20.95 -15.54
C LEU A 711 -11.66 20.70 -15.62
N ILE A 712 -11.25 19.43 -15.57
CA ILE A 712 -9.87 19.03 -15.78
C ILE A 712 -9.65 18.71 -17.27
N ASP A 713 -9.02 19.64 -17.99
CA ASP A 713 -8.83 19.60 -19.45
C ASP A 713 -7.52 18.89 -19.91
N ASP A 714 -6.55 18.69 -19.00
CA ASP A 714 -5.18 18.27 -19.31
C ASP A 714 -4.91 16.77 -19.13
N VAL A 715 -5.93 15.96 -18.81
CA VAL A 715 -5.80 14.50 -18.90
C VAL A 715 -5.93 14.12 -20.38
N GLU A 716 -4.85 13.62 -21.00
CA GLU A 716 -4.87 13.13 -22.39
C GLU A 716 -6.16 12.34 -22.64
N PRO A 717 -6.89 12.69 -23.72
CA PRO A 717 -8.34 12.80 -23.70
C PRO A 717 -8.96 11.56 -23.10
N MET A 718 -9.70 11.76 -21.99
CA MET A 718 -10.62 10.78 -21.42
C MET A 718 -11.23 9.99 -22.58
N PRO A 719 -11.07 8.66 -22.60
CA PRO A 719 -11.17 7.88 -23.81
C PRO A 719 -12.52 8.12 -24.50
N ALA A 720 -12.46 8.59 -25.75
CA ALA A 720 -13.67 8.75 -26.56
C ALA A 720 -14.28 7.37 -26.82
N GLY A 721 -15.50 7.14 -26.34
CA GLY A 721 -16.16 5.83 -26.41
C GLY A 721 -17.53 5.86 -25.76
N ILE A 722 -18.35 4.84 -25.98
CA ILE A 722 -19.64 4.70 -25.30
C ILE A 722 -19.37 3.91 -24.02
N HIS A 723 -19.31 4.59 -22.89
CA HIS A 723 -19.17 3.95 -21.58
C HIS A 723 -20.51 4.01 -20.83
N PHE A 724 -20.80 2.98 -20.02
CA PHE A 724 -22.06 2.91 -19.27
C PHE A 724 -21.89 3.02 -17.76
N ALA A 725 -20.70 2.69 -17.24
CA ALA A 725 -20.43 2.68 -15.81
C ALA A 725 -18.97 3.05 -15.54
N SER A 726 -18.75 3.60 -14.35
CA SER A 726 -17.44 3.82 -13.73
C SER A 726 -17.45 3.17 -12.35
N ALA A 727 -16.32 2.59 -11.95
CA ALA A 727 -16.15 1.95 -10.64
C ALA A 727 -14.79 2.37 -10.05
N PRO A 728 -14.78 3.28 -9.04
CA PRO A 728 -13.55 3.72 -8.40
C PRO A 728 -13.07 2.71 -7.36
N ALA A 729 -11.76 2.52 -7.27
CA ALA A 729 -11.09 1.71 -6.24
C ALA A 729 -9.60 2.06 -6.19
N ASP A 730 -8.97 1.93 -5.03
CA ASP A 730 -7.51 1.89 -4.91
C ASP A 730 -7.07 0.44 -5.15
N PHE A 731 -6.75 0.12 -6.40
CA PHE A 731 -6.56 -1.26 -6.87
C PHE A 731 -5.20 -1.83 -6.46
N ASP A 732 -4.16 -1.01 -6.47
CA ASP A 732 -2.80 -1.41 -6.11
C ASP A 732 -2.39 -1.02 -4.68
N ARG A 733 -3.32 -0.44 -3.90
CA ARG A 733 -3.15 -0.09 -2.48
C ARG A 733 -2.04 0.92 -2.22
N ASP A 734 -1.77 1.78 -3.20
CA ASP A 734 -0.85 2.91 -3.03
C ASP A 734 -1.53 4.13 -2.38
N GLY A 735 -2.87 4.15 -2.36
CA GLY A 735 -3.69 5.20 -1.77
C GLY A 735 -4.38 6.10 -2.77
N ASP A 736 -3.95 6.07 -4.02
CA ASP A 736 -4.55 6.80 -5.11
C ASP A 736 -5.80 6.06 -5.59
N VAL A 737 -6.86 6.81 -5.88
CA VAL A 737 -8.10 6.19 -6.36
C VAL A 737 -8.02 5.99 -7.87
N ASP A 738 -7.99 4.73 -8.30
CA ASP A 738 -8.08 4.32 -9.71
C ASP A 738 -9.53 4.27 -10.20
N LEU A 739 -9.69 4.07 -11.51
CA LEU A 739 -11.00 4.02 -12.14
C LEU A 739 -11.10 2.93 -13.22
N PHE A 740 -12.09 2.04 -13.07
CA PHE A 740 -12.48 1.10 -14.13
C PHE A 740 -13.70 1.62 -14.89
N LEU A 741 -13.64 1.59 -16.23
CA LEU A 741 -14.69 2.03 -17.15
C LEU A 741 -15.22 0.87 -17.98
N VAL A 742 -16.55 0.73 -17.99
CA VAL A 742 -17.23 -0.33 -18.74
C VAL A 742 -17.73 0.18 -20.07
N HIS A 743 -17.32 -0.47 -21.16
CA HIS A 743 -17.75 -0.13 -22.50
C HIS A 743 -19.14 -0.70 -22.83
N GLY A 744 -20.02 0.17 -23.30
CA GLY A 744 -21.45 -0.08 -23.52
C GLY A 744 -21.82 -0.67 -24.88
N LEU A 745 -20.86 -0.93 -25.77
CA LEU A 745 -21.10 -1.60 -27.06
C LEU A 745 -20.31 -2.90 -27.18
N ALA A 746 -20.92 -3.86 -27.89
CA ALA A 746 -20.26 -5.08 -28.31
C ALA A 746 -19.08 -4.80 -29.24
N GLY A 747 -17.96 -5.44 -28.93
CA GLY A 747 -16.67 -5.33 -29.62
C GLY A 747 -15.85 -4.11 -29.24
N GLY A 748 -16.21 -3.37 -28.19
CA GLY A 748 -15.39 -2.30 -27.64
C GLY A 748 -14.68 -2.70 -26.35
N ASP A 749 -13.63 -1.96 -26.03
CA ASP A 749 -12.70 -2.29 -24.96
C ASP A 749 -13.11 -1.59 -23.66
N ASN A 750 -13.21 -2.35 -22.57
CA ASN A 750 -13.23 -1.77 -21.22
C ASN A 750 -11.87 -1.12 -20.93
N LEU A 751 -11.85 -0.10 -20.09
CA LEU A 751 -10.65 0.70 -19.85
C LEU A 751 -10.37 0.78 -18.36
N PHE A 752 -9.09 0.68 -18.00
CA PHE A 752 -8.62 0.88 -16.65
C PHE A 752 -7.71 2.10 -16.63
N LEU A 753 -8.08 3.08 -15.83
CA LEU A 753 -7.35 4.32 -15.63
C LEU A 753 -6.69 4.23 -14.27
N MET A 754 -5.37 4.09 -14.27
CA MET A 754 -4.57 4.07 -13.05
C MET A 754 -4.19 5.50 -12.69
N ASN A 755 -4.37 5.86 -11.43
CA ASN A 755 -3.96 7.14 -10.89
C ASN A 755 -2.55 7.00 -10.30
N THR A 756 -1.57 7.62 -10.94
CA THR A 756 -0.14 7.47 -10.57
C THR A 756 0.42 8.76 -9.97
N GLN A 757 -0.37 9.43 -9.15
CA GLN A 757 -0.03 10.78 -8.74
C GLN A 757 1.14 10.80 -7.76
N ALA A 758 1.97 11.83 -7.90
CA ALA A 758 3.17 12.02 -7.08
C ALA A 758 3.17 13.43 -6.47
N ASN A 759 1.99 13.91 -6.07
CA ASN A 759 1.78 15.22 -5.47
C ASN A 759 2.30 15.31 -4.01
N GLY A 760 2.64 14.16 -3.40
CA GLY A 760 3.10 14.09 -2.01
C GLY A 760 1.97 14.29 -1.00
N HIS A 761 0.72 14.17 -1.44
CA HIS A 761 -0.44 14.14 -0.56
C HIS A 761 -0.52 12.80 0.16
N HIS A 762 -1.13 12.85 1.33
CA HIS A 762 -1.33 11.72 2.21
C HIS A 762 -2.79 11.25 2.14
N TRP A 763 -3.03 10.03 2.56
CA TRP A 763 -4.37 9.44 2.50
C TRP A 763 -4.72 8.64 3.75
N LEU A 764 -6.01 8.36 3.93
CA LEU A 764 -6.53 7.39 4.88
C LEU A 764 -7.63 6.55 4.21
N GLY A 765 -7.48 5.22 4.28
CA GLY A 765 -8.57 4.28 4.07
C GLY A 765 -9.20 3.90 5.41
N VAL A 766 -10.51 3.78 5.48
CA VAL A 766 -11.22 3.32 6.67
C VAL A 766 -12.11 2.14 6.32
N ASP A 767 -11.78 0.98 6.89
CA ASP A 767 -12.61 -0.22 6.87
C ASP A 767 -13.37 -0.35 8.19
N LEU A 768 -14.61 -0.81 8.12
CA LEU A 768 -15.48 -0.98 9.28
C LEU A 768 -15.78 -2.46 9.53
N ALA A 769 -15.83 -2.83 10.81
CA ALA A 769 -16.29 -4.14 11.27
C ALA A 769 -17.44 -3.98 12.27
N GLY A 770 -18.67 -4.14 11.78
CA GLY A 770 -19.90 -4.11 12.58
C GLY A 770 -20.04 -5.34 13.47
N THR A 771 -20.62 -5.16 14.66
CA THR A 771 -20.93 -6.22 15.64
C THR A 771 -22.39 -6.23 16.08
N GLN A 772 -23.04 -5.07 16.04
CA GLN A 772 -24.47 -4.86 16.21
C GLN A 772 -25.14 -4.46 14.89
N SER A 773 -24.49 -3.52 14.19
CA SER A 773 -24.80 -3.16 12.81
C SER A 773 -24.35 -4.29 11.87
N ASN A 774 -24.79 -4.23 10.61
CA ASN A 774 -24.29 -5.14 9.57
C ASN A 774 -22.74 -5.15 9.51
N ARG A 775 -22.15 -6.29 9.14
CA ARG A 775 -20.70 -6.54 9.32
C ARG A 775 -19.77 -5.57 8.61
N TYR A 776 -20.20 -5.01 7.47
CA TYR A 776 -19.42 -4.03 6.71
C TYR A 776 -19.68 -2.58 7.14
N GLY A 777 -20.57 -2.34 8.11
CA GLY A 777 -20.93 -0.99 8.55
C GLY A 777 -21.61 -0.16 7.45
N ILE A 778 -22.33 -0.80 6.52
CA ILE A 778 -23.10 -0.08 5.49
C ILE A 778 -24.10 0.85 6.17
N GLY A 779 -24.14 2.10 5.73
CA GLY A 779 -24.93 3.17 6.35
C GLY A 779 -24.15 3.99 7.40
N SER A 780 -22.94 3.58 7.78
CA SER A 780 -22.10 4.37 8.69
C SER A 780 -21.64 5.69 8.06
N ARG A 781 -21.67 6.75 8.86
CA ARG A 781 -21.05 8.05 8.55
C ARG A 781 -19.70 8.16 9.25
N ILE A 782 -18.66 8.48 8.49
CA ILE A 782 -17.28 8.60 8.96
C ILE A 782 -16.83 10.06 8.81
N GLU A 783 -16.40 10.65 9.93
CA GLU A 783 -15.79 11.98 9.98
C GLU A 783 -14.28 11.84 10.18
N VAL A 784 -13.49 12.49 9.33
CA VAL A 784 -12.02 12.55 9.46
C VAL A 784 -11.61 14.01 9.60
N THR A 785 -10.89 14.31 10.69
CA THR A 785 -10.30 15.63 10.92
C THR A 785 -8.78 15.54 10.80
N PRO A 786 -8.18 16.06 9.70
CA PRO A 786 -6.73 16.17 9.59
C PRO A 786 -6.15 17.11 10.65
N ALA A 787 -4.92 16.84 11.10
CA ALA A 787 -4.20 17.78 11.96
C ALA A 787 -3.83 19.06 11.18
N GLY A 788 -3.46 20.12 11.90
CA GLY A 788 -3.01 21.37 11.26
C GLY A 788 -4.12 22.34 10.80
N GLY A 789 -5.40 22.00 11.02
CA GLY A 789 -6.53 22.93 10.89
C GLY A 789 -7.23 22.92 9.52
N ARG A 790 -7.12 21.83 8.76
CA ARG A 790 -7.99 21.57 7.59
C ARG A 790 -9.43 21.27 8.03
N ALA A 791 -10.37 21.34 7.09
CA ALA A 791 -11.77 21.02 7.34
C ALA A 791 -11.93 19.53 7.73
N THR A 792 -13.01 19.24 8.46
CA THR A 792 -13.40 17.84 8.70
C THR A 792 -14.11 17.34 7.47
N GLN A 793 -13.73 16.16 7.01
CA GLN A 793 -14.30 15.51 5.85
C GLN A 793 -15.32 14.47 6.29
N THR A 794 -16.41 14.34 5.54
CA THR A 794 -17.46 13.36 5.80
C THR A 794 -17.56 12.38 4.63
N ARG A 795 -17.64 11.08 4.92
CA ARG A 795 -17.97 10.03 3.95
C ARG A 795 -19.00 9.08 4.53
N ILE A 796 -19.76 8.41 3.66
CA ILE A 796 -20.68 7.33 4.04
C ILE A 796 -20.24 6.01 3.42
N VAL A 797 -20.48 4.92 4.14
CA VAL A 797 -20.23 3.56 3.64
C VAL A 797 -21.50 3.06 2.93
N THR A 798 -21.37 2.64 1.68
CA THR A 798 -22.51 2.22 0.83
C THR A 798 -22.24 0.89 0.14
N ALA A 799 -23.30 0.16 -0.21
CA ALA A 799 -23.24 -1.08 -0.98
C ALA A 799 -24.19 -1.02 -2.18
N GLY A 800 -23.62 -0.76 -3.35
CA GLY A 800 -24.34 -0.42 -4.58
C GLY A 800 -24.54 1.10 -4.70
N THR A 801 -23.84 1.73 -5.64
CA THR A 801 -23.83 3.20 -5.77
C THR A 801 -24.56 3.66 -7.01
N GLY A 802 -25.75 4.26 -6.82
CA GLY A 802 -26.26 5.37 -7.63
C GLY A 802 -26.77 5.07 -9.04
N ALA A 803 -26.25 4.02 -9.67
CA ALA A 803 -26.62 3.49 -10.98
C ALA A 803 -26.13 2.04 -11.07
N ILE A 804 -25.19 1.74 -11.97
CA ILE A 804 -24.77 0.37 -12.33
C ILE A 804 -23.28 0.09 -12.05
N GLY A 805 -22.58 0.98 -11.37
CA GLY A 805 -21.20 0.76 -10.88
C GLY A 805 -21.18 0.64 -9.35
N GLN A 806 -20.19 -0.08 -8.81
CA GLN A 806 -19.93 -0.18 -7.37
C GLN A 806 -18.42 -0.09 -7.10
N GLY A 807 -18.02 0.87 -6.26
CA GLY A 807 -16.65 0.95 -5.72
C GLY A 807 -16.46 0.06 -4.50
N THR A 808 -15.25 0.10 -3.91
CA THR A 808 -14.95 -0.62 -2.66
C THR A 808 -15.77 -0.07 -1.48
N VAL A 809 -16.02 -0.91 -0.48
CA VAL A 809 -16.66 -0.48 0.79
C VAL A 809 -15.72 0.34 1.68
N THR A 810 -14.41 0.31 1.44
CA THR A 810 -13.42 1.15 2.13
C THR A 810 -13.68 2.62 1.85
N ALA A 811 -13.94 3.41 2.89
CA ALA A 811 -14.08 4.85 2.75
C ALA A 811 -12.70 5.52 2.62
N ARG A 812 -12.52 6.33 1.57
CA ARG A 812 -11.24 6.98 1.24
C ARG A 812 -11.28 8.48 1.52
N PHE A 813 -10.19 8.98 2.09
CA PHE A 813 -9.98 10.38 2.46
C PHE A 813 -8.60 10.84 2.00
N GLY A 814 -8.55 11.88 1.18
CA GLY A 814 -7.34 12.64 0.92
C GLY A 814 -7.03 13.56 2.09
N LEU A 815 -5.77 13.66 2.47
CA LEU A 815 -5.33 14.46 3.61
C LEU A 815 -4.48 15.65 3.16
N GLY A 816 -4.21 15.76 1.85
CA GLY A 816 -3.22 16.65 1.28
C GLY A 816 -1.89 16.52 2.03
N LEU A 817 -1.28 17.65 2.38
CA LEU A 817 0.00 17.67 3.09
C LEU A 817 -0.09 17.44 4.61
N ALA A 818 -1.23 16.98 5.14
CA ALA A 818 -1.35 16.70 6.56
C ALA A 818 -0.61 15.40 6.89
N GLU A 819 0.41 15.46 7.76
CA GLU A 819 1.22 14.29 8.16
C GLU A 819 0.59 13.50 9.34
N GLU A 820 -0.50 14.01 9.92
CA GLU A 820 -1.20 13.40 11.06
C GLU A 820 -2.71 13.64 10.97
N ILE A 821 -3.49 12.72 11.53
CA ILE A 821 -4.94 12.81 11.62
C ILE A 821 -5.32 13.03 13.08
N ALA A 822 -5.99 14.15 13.36
CA ALA A 822 -6.38 14.51 14.71
C ALA A 822 -7.50 13.62 15.25
N MET A 823 -8.45 13.23 14.38
CA MET A 823 -9.59 12.42 14.76
C MET A 823 -10.14 11.63 13.57
N VAL A 824 -10.51 10.38 13.81
CA VAL A 824 -11.46 9.62 13.00
C VAL A 824 -12.66 9.28 13.90
N ARG A 825 -13.87 9.66 13.50
CA ARG A 825 -15.12 9.32 14.20
C ARG A 825 -16.03 8.54 13.28
N VAL A 826 -16.59 7.44 13.77
CA VAL A 826 -17.56 6.62 13.06
C VAL A 826 -18.88 6.67 13.80
N HIS A 827 -19.94 7.05 13.09
CA HIS A 827 -21.32 6.93 13.52
C HIS A 827 -21.89 5.65 12.90
N TRP A 828 -22.27 4.70 13.74
CA TRP A 828 -22.78 3.41 13.32
C TRP A 828 -24.31 3.42 13.17
N PRO A 829 -24.90 2.61 12.27
CA PRO A 829 -26.35 2.44 12.16
C PRO A 829 -27.03 2.08 13.50
N SER A 830 -26.35 1.32 14.36
CA SER A 830 -26.84 1.00 15.71
C SER A 830 -26.99 2.23 16.65
N GLY A 831 -26.50 3.39 16.24
CA GLY A 831 -26.35 4.60 17.06
C GLY A 831 -25.09 4.60 17.93
N ALA A 832 -24.25 3.55 17.85
CA ALA A 832 -22.94 3.57 18.47
C ALA A 832 -22.02 4.61 17.82
N VAL A 833 -21.02 5.07 18.56
CA VAL A 833 -19.97 5.98 18.05
C VAL A 833 -18.61 5.44 18.44
N SER A 834 -17.71 5.31 17.46
CA SER A 834 -16.30 5.01 17.68
C SER A 834 -15.47 6.26 17.43
N GLU A 835 -14.46 6.52 18.27
CA GLU A 835 -13.48 7.59 18.04
C GLU A 835 -12.05 7.03 18.10
N ARG A 836 -11.19 7.53 17.22
CA ARG A 836 -9.74 7.33 17.23
C ARG A 836 -9.05 8.68 17.13
N LEU A 837 -8.02 8.89 17.93
CA LEU A 837 -7.24 10.13 17.98
C LEU A 837 -5.80 9.85 17.57
N GLU A 838 -5.12 10.87 17.05
CA GLU A 838 -3.68 10.80 16.70
C GLU A 838 -3.38 9.60 15.77
N VAL A 839 -4.16 9.50 14.70
CA VAL A 839 -4.05 8.41 13.72
C VAL A 839 -2.98 8.78 12.68
N ALA A 840 -2.13 7.81 12.33
CA ALA A 840 -1.13 7.99 11.29
C ALA A 840 -1.76 8.05 9.90
N VAL A 841 -1.08 8.69 8.96
CA VAL A 841 -1.49 8.75 7.55
C VAL A 841 -0.95 7.55 6.76
N ASP A 842 -1.36 7.43 5.50
CA ASP A 842 -0.90 6.46 4.50
C ASP A 842 -1.14 5.01 4.93
N GLN A 843 -2.36 4.75 5.38
CA GLN A 843 -2.78 3.42 5.82
C GLN A 843 -4.28 3.18 5.62
N VAL A 844 -4.64 1.90 5.60
CA VAL A 844 -6.01 1.46 5.82
C VAL A 844 -6.18 1.15 7.31
N LEU A 845 -7.10 1.87 7.96
CA LEU A 845 -7.46 1.71 9.36
C LEU A 845 -8.75 0.89 9.47
N LEU A 846 -8.68 -0.25 10.18
CA LEU A 846 -9.86 -1.01 10.58
C LEU A 846 -10.44 -0.45 11.88
N ILE A 847 -11.73 -0.11 11.89
CA ILE A 847 -12.46 0.33 13.08
C ILE A 847 -13.59 -0.66 13.37
N GLU A 848 -13.53 -1.28 14.56
CA GLU A 848 -14.56 -2.18 15.07
C GLU A 848 -15.65 -1.40 15.80
N GLU A 849 -16.91 -1.82 15.61
CA GLU A 849 -18.06 -1.31 16.33
C GLU A 849 -18.00 -1.73 17.81
N PRO A 850 -18.22 -0.82 18.76
CA PRO A 850 -18.06 -1.12 20.17
C PRO A 850 -19.19 -2.05 20.67
N ASP A 851 -18.80 -2.99 21.55
CA ASP A 851 -19.74 -3.92 22.18
C ASP A 851 -20.86 -3.18 22.93
N PRO A 852 -22.13 -3.62 22.82
CA PRO A 852 -23.24 -3.05 23.58
C PRO A 852 -23.08 -3.35 25.09
N GLY A 853 -22.43 -2.42 25.79
CA GLY A 853 -22.21 -2.48 27.24
C GLY A 853 -20.75 -2.53 27.67
N ALA A 854 -19.79 -2.61 26.73
CA ALA A 854 -18.42 -2.21 27.03
C ALA A 854 -18.36 -0.67 26.97
N ALA A 855 -17.82 -0.03 28.01
CA ALA A 855 -17.30 1.31 27.79
C ALA A 855 -16.17 1.15 26.78
N ASP A 856 -16.22 1.88 25.67
CA ASP A 856 -15.09 1.93 24.74
C ASP A 856 -13.83 2.23 25.57
N PRO A 857 -12.81 1.34 25.54
CA PRO A 857 -11.61 1.51 26.34
C PRO A 857 -10.84 2.80 26.00
N ASP A 858 -11.12 3.39 24.84
CA ASP A 858 -10.57 4.67 24.35
C ASP A 858 -11.58 5.81 24.34
N ALA A 859 -12.87 5.57 24.62
CA ALA A 859 -13.83 6.64 24.83
C ALA A 859 -13.51 7.33 26.15
N ALA A 860 -13.19 8.62 26.07
CA ALA A 860 -12.97 9.44 27.25
C ALA A 860 -14.14 9.26 28.24
N PRO A 861 -13.87 8.85 29.51
CA PRO A 861 -14.95 8.57 30.44
C PRO A 861 -15.70 9.86 30.74
N ALA A 862 -17.00 9.87 30.47
CA ALA A 862 -17.90 10.89 31.00
C ALA A 862 -17.93 10.77 32.53
N THR A 863 -17.24 11.64 33.28
CA THR A 863 -17.69 11.98 34.66
C THR A 863 -17.19 13.32 35.21
N ALA A 864 -18.18 14.03 35.78
CA ALA A 864 -18.21 15.33 36.43
C ALA A 864 -17.07 15.75 37.40
N ALA A 865 -16.73 17.03 37.32
CA ALA A 865 -16.50 17.89 38.49
C ALA A 865 -16.97 19.33 38.20
N SER A 866 -18.27 19.61 38.34
CA SER A 866 -18.80 20.98 38.24
C SER A 866 -18.62 21.72 39.57
N GLY A 867 -17.82 22.79 39.56
CA GLY A 867 -17.66 23.70 40.70
C GLY A 867 -17.32 25.10 40.22
N LEU A 868 -18.18 26.07 40.52
CA LEU A 868 -17.98 27.47 40.14
C LEU A 868 -16.77 28.05 40.90
N LEU A 869 -15.64 28.26 40.21
CA LEU A 869 -14.41 28.80 40.79
C LEU A 869 -14.45 30.34 40.78
N GLY A 870 -14.78 30.95 41.92
CA GLY A 870 -14.81 32.40 42.06
C GLY A 870 -13.42 33.05 41.96
N CYS A 871 -13.22 33.95 40.98
CA CYS A 871 -12.00 34.73 40.83
C CYS A 871 -12.16 36.16 41.41
N HIS A 872 -11.20 36.62 42.21
CA HIS A 872 -11.22 37.97 42.78
C HIS A 872 -9.90 38.71 42.57
N PRO A 873 -9.94 40.02 42.21
CA PRO A 873 -11.14 40.84 42.01
C PRO A 873 -11.88 40.51 40.70
N ASN A 874 -13.21 40.60 40.71
CA ASN A 874 -14.06 40.54 39.53
C ASN A 874 -14.68 41.94 39.31
N PRO A 875 -14.44 42.61 38.18
CA PRO A 875 -13.68 42.14 37.01
C PRO A 875 -12.16 42.11 37.25
N VAL A 876 -11.52 41.12 36.64
CA VAL A 876 -10.06 40.92 36.71
C VAL A 876 -9.36 42.00 35.89
N GLN A 877 -8.31 42.63 36.44
CA GLN A 877 -7.44 43.53 35.68
C GLN A 877 -6.22 42.77 35.14
N GLY A 878 -6.21 42.52 33.83
CA GLY A 878 -5.08 41.94 33.12
C GLY A 878 -5.14 40.42 32.96
N ARG A 879 -4.81 39.66 34.02
CA ARG A 879 -4.79 38.19 33.97
C ARG A 879 -5.16 37.55 35.30
N THR A 880 -5.86 36.42 35.25
CA THR A 880 -6.09 35.53 36.41
C THR A 880 -5.57 34.13 36.12
N ARG A 881 -5.37 33.33 37.16
CA ARG A 881 -4.88 31.95 37.03
C ARG A 881 -5.82 31.02 37.79
N VAL A 882 -6.58 30.21 37.05
CA VAL A 882 -7.44 29.15 37.59
C VAL A 882 -6.60 27.88 37.71
N ARG A 883 -6.71 27.16 38.83
CA ARG A 883 -6.00 25.89 39.04
C ARG A 883 -7.03 24.77 39.20
N PHE A 884 -6.83 23.69 38.46
CA PHE A 884 -7.60 22.45 38.56
C PHE A 884 -6.62 21.26 38.60
N ALA A 885 -7.13 20.08 38.94
CA ALA A 885 -6.39 18.82 38.89
C ALA A 885 -7.32 17.73 38.36
N LEU A 886 -6.79 16.86 37.51
CA LEU A 886 -7.50 15.69 37.01
C LEU A 886 -6.88 14.44 37.62
N SER A 887 -7.71 13.44 37.92
CA SER A 887 -7.26 12.12 38.40
C SER A 887 -6.74 11.22 37.27
N THR A 888 -7.08 11.54 36.02
CA THR A 888 -6.64 10.89 34.78
C THR A 888 -6.49 11.95 33.67
N PRO A 889 -5.66 11.73 32.65
CA PRO A 889 -5.60 12.63 31.48
C PRO A 889 -6.99 12.77 30.82
N GLY A 890 -7.38 13.97 30.39
CA GLY A 890 -8.68 14.21 29.76
C GLY A 890 -8.94 15.66 29.38
N ARG A 891 -9.96 15.91 28.56
CA ARG A 891 -10.35 17.25 28.09
C ARG A 891 -10.92 18.12 29.22
N VAL A 892 -10.62 19.42 29.21
CA VAL A 892 -11.16 20.41 30.16
C VAL A 892 -11.72 21.60 29.39
N SER A 893 -13.02 21.87 29.56
CA SER A 893 -13.64 23.11 29.09
C SER A 893 -13.71 24.15 30.23
N LEU A 894 -13.49 25.43 29.91
CA LEU A 894 -13.55 26.55 30.85
C LEU A 894 -14.47 27.64 30.31
N ASP A 895 -15.67 27.75 30.89
CA ASP A 895 -16.59 28.86 30.61
C ASP A 895 -16.33 30.06 31.52
N VAL A 896 -16.18 31.25 30.94
CA VAL A 896 -15.93 32.52 31.66
C VAL A 896 -17.13 33.45 31.49
N TYR A 897 -17.84 33.73 32.58
CA TYR A 897 -19.05 34.57 32.62
C TYR A 897 -18.79 35.99 33.09
#